data_AF-A0A0D3CYQ9-F1
#
_entry.id   AF-A0A0D3CYQ9-F1
#
_cell.length_a   1.000
_cell.length_b   1.000
_cell.length_c   1.000
_cell.angle_alpha   90.00
_cell.angle_beta   90.00
_cell.angle_gamma   90.00
#
_symmetry.space_group_name_H-M   'P 1'
#
loop_
_entity.id
_entity.type
_entity.pdbx_description
1 polymer ?
#
loop_
_entity_poly.entity_id
_entity_poly.type
_entity_poly.pdbx_seq_one_letter_code
_entity_poly.pdbx_strand_id
1 'polypeptide(L)'
;MTENDKKTLRFNPMKLKLVTFTGAAGLLGLAVSFAIFAFKSHKDKYKKKGLPGCDSVCVNLSAKEILELADEIISNSTRVHDDVALVPLNKLSYENVVLPLAELEARQLPLIQSCVIPKMLSPHDNVRKASAEAELKIDDHLLSCRKREDVYRVIKVYAAKGESISPEAKRYLQCLVRDFEHNGLNLTATKREEVDRLRNEIDELSMRYVQNLNEDSSCLFFTEAELAGLPLEFLQSLDKTQNKEFKLTLESNHVAAILELCKIAKTRKTVAMAYGKRCGDANIPVLQKLVQSRHRLARLLGYAHFADYALDHRMSKTSTRVIRFLEDISSNLTDLASRELSFLKDLKRKEEGELPFGVEDLLFYIKRVEELQFDLDFGDIRQYFPISLVLPGIFKICQDLFGIKIEEVTEIDVWYYDVRAFAVFDSGSGKLLGYFYLDMFSREGKFSQSCVVALQNNALFSNGACQIPVALLIAQLAKDGGEAVPLGFSEVVNLFHEFGHVMEYDSCISRCYESFTLKLISGYRQDITKPLVDEVCKTLKRWRYSFSALKSLQEILYCLFDQKIYSDDDVDFHQLIRSLHPKVMLGLPVVEGTNPASCFTRAVIDSEATCYSRLWSEVYAADIFASQFGDGHPNLYNGLQFRDKVLAPGGGKEAMELLTSFLGREPSTEAYIESRSKYSLRRGTSQWIRYDPRNHHHHHPKKPPLVNLSAQMEVSMSLNALTRLPLKNTGRLEEFGLARHSLFTSRTPCLETAQRRRKALVVEAKGKKGMAARQYQRTPPPMPKIEDDGNPRFVIFIRMANVRLFLSIIISLVTYLKSCCVISVSWNMKQVYLWYPLSIIAGGTTAKIMVAAKDNLLGKYIYKDTIARNIAAVIYRDEKEIQKTAIKQHRVLRTATEFRYGYKLVENGNMRAALSTSDVIELPTQDQLKTVFDKVKDFFGDAKESFGKISSLNPGTDEETEGSPDEKAKVQG
;
A
#
# COMPACT_ATOMS: atom_id res chain seq x y z
N MET A 1 85.53 -34.50 -15.42
CA MET A 1 85.82 -35.95 -15.59
C MET A 1 85.19 -36.61 -14.38
N THR A 2 84.34 -37.62 -14.41
CA THR A 2 83.93 -38.67 -15.39
C THR A 2 82.69 -39.31 -14.74
N GLU A 3 81.59 -39.62 -15.44
CA GLU A 3 81.36 -40.85 -16.23
C GLU A 3 81.51 -42.16 -15.43
N ASN A 4 80.42 -42.96 -15.36
CA ASN A 4 80.23 -44.41 -15.11
C ASN A 4 81.19 -45.19 -14.15
N ASP A 5 80.79 -46.22 -13.40
CA ASP A 5 79.81 -47.27 -13.74
C ASP A 5 79.39 -48.14 -12.50
N LYS A 6 78.25 -48.87 -12.63
CA LYS A 6 77.84 -50.10 -11.89
C LYS A 6 78.14 -50.31 -10.37
N LYS A 7 77.09 -50.39 -9.53
CA LYS A 7 76.53 -51.68 -9.02
C LYS A 7 75.31 -51.54 -8.08
N THR A 8 74.48 -52.59 -8.13
CA THR A 8 73.30 -52.98 -7.31
C THR A 8 73.33 -52.72 -5.80
N LEU A 9 72.15 -52.44 -5.20
CA LEU A 9 71.73 -53.02 -3.90
C LEU A 9 70.20 -52.96 -3.66
N ARG A 10 69.72 -53.74 -2.68
CA ARG A 10 68.31 -54.11 -2.41
C ARG A 10 67.48 -52.96 -1.82
N PHE A 11 66.18 -52.93 -2.14
CA PHE A 11 65.21 -51.99 -1.53
C PHE A 11 64.84 -52.38 -0.10
N ASN A 12 64.80 -51.39 0.80
CA ASN A 12 64.48 -51.54 2.22
C ASN A 12 63.24 -50.67 2.57
N PRO A 13 62.12 -51.24 3.10
CA PRO A 13 60.82 -50.57 3.13
C PRO A 13 60.64 -49.60 4.33
N MET A 14 61.40 -48.51 4.38
CA MET A 14 61.22 -47.45 5.41
C MET A 14 61.31 -45.99 4.93
N LYS A 15 61.34 -45.71 3.62
CA LYS A 15 61.36 -44.33 3.08
C LYS A 15 60.09 -43.86 2.35
N LEU A 16 58.96 -44.56 2.52
CA LEU A 16 57.65 -44.18 1.96
C LEU A 16 56.64 -43.61 2.98
N LYS A 17 57.11 -43.13 4.15
CA LYS A 17 56.25 -42.53 5.21
C LYS A 17 56.52 -41.05 5.53
N LEU A 18 57.53 -40.42 4.93
CA LEU A 18 57.90 -39.02 5.26
C LEU A 18 57.47 -37.99 4.19
N VAL A 19 57.27 -38.39 2.94
CA VAL A 19 56.84 -37.49 1.84
C VAL A 19 55.31 -37.37 1.75
N THR A 20 54.56 -38.31 2.34
CA THR A 20 53.09 -38.28 2.37
C THR A 20 52.50 -37.34 3.43
N PHE A 21 53.29 -36.92 4.43
CA PHE A 21 52.79 -36.04 5.51
C PHE A 21 52.83 -34.54 5.18
N THR A 22 53.75 -34.08 4.33
CA THR A 22 53.83 -32.67 3.91
C THR A 22 52.80 -32.32 2.84
N GLY A 23 52.52 -33.23 1.90
CA GLY A 23 51.47 -33.05 0.90
C GLY A 23 50.06 -32.96 1.52
N ALA A 24 49.76 -33.82 2.50
CA ALA A 24 48.49 -33.80 3.21
C ALA A 24 48.30 -32.50 4.03
N ALA A 25 49.33 -32.06 4.76
CA ALA A 25 49.29 -30.80 5.51
C ALA A 25 49.17 -29.57 4.59
N GLY A 26 49.86 -29.55 3.45
CA GLY A 26 49.75 -28.48 2.46
C GLY A 26 48.37 -28.42 1.80
N LEU A 27 47.79 -29.57 1.44
CA LEU A 27 46.41 -29.65 0.93
C LEU A 27 45.38 -29.27 1.99
N LEU A 28 45.59 -29.64 3.26
CA LEU A 28 44.71 -29.21 4.36
C LEU A 28 44.82 -27.69 4.58
N GLY A 29 46.04 -27.12 4.54
CA GLY A 29 46.27 -25.69 4.65
C GLY A 29 45.65 -24.90 3.49
N LEU A 30 45.73 -25.41 2.26
CA LEU A 30 45.04 -24.84 1.09
C LEU A 30 43.52 -24.99 1.20
N ALA A 31 43.00 -26.14 1.61
CA ALA A 31 41.57 -26.38 1.78
C ALA A 31 40.98 -25.52 2.92
N VAL A 32 41.70 -25.35 4.02
CA VAL A 32 41.34 -24.44 5.12
C VAL A 32 41.45 -22.99 4.66
N SER A 33 42.45 -22.62 3.87
CA SER A 33 42.55 -21.26 3.30
C SER A 33 41.44 -20.98 2.29
N PHE A 34 41.06 -21.96 1.46
CA PHE A 34 39.90 -21.87 0.56
C PHE A 34 38.58 -21.87 1.32
N ALA A 35 38.46 -22.62 2.42
CA ALA A 35 37.28 -22.60 3.27
C ALA A 35 37.18 -21.28 4.04
N ILE A 36 38.28 -20.71 4.54
CA ILE A 36 38.33 -19.38 5.16
C ILE A 36 38.05 -18.30 4.11
N PHE A 37 38.59 -18.39 2.90
CA PHE A 37 38.33 -17.44 1.82
C PHE A 37 36.90 -17.54 1.31
N ALA A 38 36.36 -18.75 1.14
CA ALA A 38 34.96 -18.98 0.79
C ALA A 38 34.04 -18.53 1.92
N PHE A 39 34.39 -18.75 3.20
CA PHE A 39 33.62 -18.28 4.35
C PHE A 39 33.72 -16.76 4.53
N LYS A 40 34.86 -16.12 4.23
CA LYS A 40 34.98 -14.66 4.14
C LYS A 40 34.16 -14.13 2.97
N SER A 41 34.32 -14.66 1.77
CA SER A 41 33.57 -14.27 0.57
C SER A 41 32.06 -14.49 0.73
N HIS A 42 31.64 -15.54 1.45
CA HIS A 42 30.26 -15.77 1.85
C HIS A 42 29.82 -14.76 2.92
N LYS A 43 30.60 -14.55 3.99
CA LYS A 43 30.31 -13.56 5.04
C LYS A 43 30.28 -12.12 4.54
N ASP A 44 31.10 -11.78 3.53
CA ASP A 44 31.14 -10.48 2.85
C ASP A 44 30.05 -10.38 1.76
N LYS A 45 29.56 -11.50 1.20
CA LYS A 45 28.30 -11.56 0.42
C LYS A 45 27.04 -11.41 1.28
N TYR A 46 27.12 -11.75 2.56
CA TYR A 46 26.03 -11.64 3.54
C TYR A 46 26.23 -10.47 4.53
N LYS A 47 27.23 -9.60 4.31
CA LYS A 47 27.20 -8.26 4.91
C LYS A 47 26.11 -7.48 4.20
N LYS A 48 25.07 -7.10 4.95
CA LYS A 48 24.04 -6.14 4.55
C LYS A 48 24.73 -4.93 3.92
N LYS A 49 24.57 -4.70 2.61
CA LYS A 49 25.17 -3.55 1.93
C LYS A 49 24.21 -2.38 2.06
N GLY A 50 24.43 -1.59 3.11
CA GLY A 50 23.74 -0.30 3.29
C GLY A 50 24.03 0.68 2.15
N LEU A 51 23.28 1.78 2.13
CA LEU A 51 23.52 2.88 1.18
C LEU A 51 24.91 3.49 1.45
N PRO A 52 25.74 3.74 0.42
CA PRO A 52 27.08 4.31 0.61
C PRO A 52 27.04 5.65 1.37
N GLY A 53 27.77 5.75 2.48
CA GLY A 53 27.77 6.95 3.34
C GLY A 53 26.52 7.13 4.21
N CYS A 54 25.62 6.14 4.27
CA CYS A 54 24.40 6.17 5.08
C CYS A 54 24.31 4.87 5.89
N ASP A 55 24.98 4.85 7.05
CA ASP A 55 25.07 3.67 7.92
C ASP A 55 23.80 3.45 8.78
N SER A 56 22.91 4.44 8.86
CA SER A 56 21.75 4.45 9.76
C SER A 56 20.43 3.94 9.16
N VAL A 57 20.30 3.85 7.83
CA VAL A 57 19.06 3.35 7.19
C VAL A 57 19.17 1.84 6.95
N CYS A 58 18.46 1.05 7.76
CA CYS A 58 18.50 -0.41 7.74
C CYS A 58 17.18 -1.01 7.23
N VAL A 59 17.13 -1.39 5.95
CA VAL A 59 15.88 -1.80 5.30
C VAL A 59 15.57 -3.30 5.35
N ASN A 60 16.53 -4.11 5.82
CA ASN A 60 16.46 -5.58 5.89
C ASN A 60 16.76 -6.10 7.30
N LEU A 61 15.97 -5.65 8.28
CA LEU A 61 16.03 -6.17 9.65
C LEU A 61 15.14 -7.41 9.83
N SER A 62 15.64 -8.41 10.54
CA SER A 62 14.85 -9.55 11.01
C SER A 62 13.94 -9.14 12.16
N ALA A 63 12.90 -9.94 12.43
CA ALA A 63 11.93 -9.68 13.50
C ALA A 63 12.57 -9.50 14.89
N LYS A 64 13.72 -10.15 15.16
CA LYS A 64 14.48 -9.98 16.40
C LYS A 64 15.25 -8.65 16.42
N GLU A 65 15.99 -8.36 15.34
CA GLU A 65 16.76 -7.11 15.21
C GLU A 65 15.87 -5.87 15.32
N ILE A 66 14.63 -5.92 14.81
CA ILE A 66 13.64 -4.82 14.94
C ILE A 66 13.28 -4.55 16.40
N LEU A 67 13.02 -5.59 17.20
CA LEU A 67 12.65 -5.44 18.60
C LEU A 67 13.85 -5.00 19.45
N GLU A 68 15.03 -5.56 19.19
CA GLU A 68 16.27 -5.15 19.87
C GLU A 68 16.64 -3.69 19.55
N LEU A 69 16.45 -3.23 18.30
CA LEU A 69 16.67 -1.84 17.92
C LEU A 69 15.63 -0.88 18.55
N ALA A 70 14.37 -1.30 18.69
CA ALA A 70 13.35 -0.51 19.37
C ALA A 70 13.71 -0.27 20.85
N ASP A 71 14.15 -1.32 21.55
CA ASP A 71 14.60 -1.23 22.94
C ASP A 71 15.87 -0.34 23.06
N GLU A 72 16.80 -0.39 22.09
CA GLU A 72 17.98 0.51 22.03
C GLU A 72 17.58 1.98 21.82
N ILE A 73 16.67 2.28 20.90
CA ILE A 73 16.14 3.63 20.65
C ILE A 73 15.53 4.20 21.93
N ILE A 74 14.69 3.42 22.61
CA ILE A 74 14.02 3.81 23.87
C ILE A 74 15.07 4.07 24.96
N SER A 75 16.05 3.17 25.12
CA SER A 75 17.10 3.32 26.14
C SER A 75 17.97 4.56 25.91
N ASN A 76 18.38 4.83 24.66
CA ASN A 76 19.21 6.00 24.35
C ASN A 76 18.41 7.31 24.45
N SER A 77 17.16 7.30 23.99
CA SER A 77 16.26 8.44 24.11
C SER A 77 15.96 8.80 25.57
N THR A 78 15.68 7.80 26.42
CA THR A 78 15.53 7.99 27.88
C THR A 78 16.75 8.67 28.48
N ARG A 79 17.94 8.11 28.23
CA ARG A 79 19.22 8.64 28.75
C ARG A 79 19.44 10.11 28.38
N VAL A 80 19.23 10.49 27.13
CA VAL A 80 19.41 11.89 26.68
C VAL A 80 18.40 12.84 27.35
N HIS A 81 17.15 12.42 27.54
CA HIS A 81 16.17 13.23 28.26
C HIS A 81 16.52 13.39 29.74
N ASP A 82 17.01 12.33 30.39
CA ASP A 82 17.49 12.39 31.78
C ASP A 82 18.74 13.27 31.93
N ASP A 83 19.71 13.15 31.00
CA ASP A 83 20.91 13.99 30.96
C ASP A 83 20.53 15.49 30.85
N VAL A 84 19.54 15.84 30.01
CA VAL A 84 19.02 17.21 29.87
C VAL A 84 18.25 17.67 31.11
N ALA A 85 17.45 16.81 31.73
CA ALA A 85 16.71 17.13 32.96
C ALA A 85 17.63 17.39 34.17
N LEU A 86 18.81 16.75 34.20
CA LEU A 86 19.80 16.90 35.27
C LEU A 86 20.69 18.16 35.14
N VAL A 87 20.59 18.93 34.06
CA VAL A 87 21.44 20.13 33.88
C VAL A 87 21.08 21.21 34.93
N PRO A 88 22.05 21.67 35.75
CA PRO A 88 21.79 22.72 36.73
C PRO A 88 21.32 24.03 36.10
N LEU A 89 20.26 24.63 36.64
CA LEU A 89 19.62 25.85 36.08
C LEU A 89 20.55 27.07 35.97
N ASN A 90 21.69 27.09 36.66
CA ASN A 90 22.72 28.12 36.57
C ASN A 90 23.80 27.84 35.51
N LYS A 91 23.71 26.73 34.77
CA LYS A 91 24.68 26.28 33.75
C LYS A 91 24.04 25.98 32.39
N LEU A 92 22.82 26.44 32.14
CA LEU A 92 22.10 26.18 30.88
C LEU A 92 22.75 26.89 29.70
N SER A 93 23.03 26.14 28.64
CA SER A 93 23.51 26.62 27.34
C SER A 93 22.82 25.85 26.20
N TYR A 94 23.01 26.32 24.96
CA TYR A 94 22.50 25.63 23.78
C TYR A 94 22.97 24.17 23.71
N GLU A 95 24.26 23.95 24.00
CA GLU A 95 24.98 22.68 23.83
C GLU A 95 24.53 21.59 24.82
N ASN A 96 24.00 21.96 25.99
CA ASN A 96 23.58 21.01 27.02
C ASN A 96 22.06 20.89 27.20
N VAL A 97 21.25 21.81 26.64
CA VAL A 97 19.78 21.72 26.69
C VAL A 97 19.15 21.37 25.34
N VAL A 98 19.50 22.10 24.28
CA VAL A 98 18.74 22.07 23.02
C VAL A 98 19.41 21.17 21.98
N LEU A 99 20.73 21.30 21.81
CA LEU A 99 21.51 20.51 20.88
C LEU A 99 21.39 18.99 21.12
N PRO A 100 21.40 18.45 22.36
CA PRO A 100 21.28 17.00 22.57
C PRO A 100 19.94 16.43 22.09
N LEU A 101 18.85 17.20 22.23
CA LEU A 101 17.52 16.80 21.78
C LEU A 101 17.40 16.88 20.25
N ALA A 102 17.93 17.95 19.64
CA ALA A 102 17.96 18.09 18.18
C ALA A 102 18.80 16.98 17.51
N GLU A 103 19.99 16.67 18.05
CA GLU A 103 20.80 15.56 17.54
C GLU A 103 20.16 14.19 17.79
N LEU A 104 19.48 13.99 18.94
CA LEU A 104 18.72 12.77 19.20
C LEU A 104 17.62 12.56 18.14
N GLU A 105 16.81 13.60 17.86
CA GLU A 105 15.72 13.51 16.88
C GLU A 105 16.24 13.18 15.47
N ALA A 106 17.32 13.82 15.02
CA ALA A 106 17.94 13.53 13.73
C ALA A 106 18.55 12.12 13.64
N ARG A 107 19.21 11.64 14.71
CA ARG A 107 19.84 10.31 14.75
C ARG A 107 18.81 9.18 14.88
N GLN A 108 17.76 9.37 15.68
CA GLN A 108 16.78 8.31 15.94
C GLN A 108 15.79 8.10 14.79
N LEU A 109 15.46 9.14 14.01
CA LEU A 109 14.51 9.04 12.90
C LEU A 109 14.79 7.86 11.94
N PRO A 110 15.99 7.69 11.34
CA PRO A 110 16.24 6.55 10.45
C PRO A 110 16.20 5.18 11.15
N LEU A 111 16.52 5.12 12.44
CA LEU A 111 16.42 3.88 13.23
C LEU A 111 14.96 3.51 13.49
N ILE A 112 14.12 4.51 13.82
CA ILE A 112 12.66 4.35 13.96
C ILE A 112 12.07 3.90 12.62
N GLN A 113 12.40 4.56 11.50
CA GLN A 113 11.91 4.14 10.17
C GLN A 113 12.33 2.70 9.83
N SER A 114 13.55 2.30 10.19
CA SER A 114 14.04 0.92 10.05
C SER A 114 13.22 -0.10 10.86
N CYS A 115 12.66 0.32 12.01
CA CYS A 115 11.74 -0.51 12.81
C CYS A 115 10.30 -0.50 12.29
N VAL A 116 9.82 0.64 11.78
CA VAL A 116 8.39 0.93 11.55
C VAL A 116 7.93 0.66 10.11
N ILE A 117 8.81 0.82 9.11
CA ILE A 117 8.49 0.57 7.69
C ILE A 117 8.35 -0.92 7.33
N PRO A 118 9.04 -1.89 7.95
CA PRO A 118 8.89 -3.30 7.56
C PRO A 118 7.46 -3.85 7.63
N LYS A 119 6.59 -3.37 8.55
CA LYS A 119 5.15 -3.74 8.56
C LYS A 119 4.42 -3.42 7.26
N MET A 120 4.94 -2.46 6.49
CA MET A 120 4.29 -1.91 5.33
C MET A 120 4.60 -2.64 4.03
N LEU A 121 5.80 -3.22 3.97
CA LEU A 121 6.44 -3.62 2.72
C LEU A 121 7.05 -5.01 2.79
N SER A 122 7.35 -5.52 4.00
CA SER A 122 7.99 -6.82 4.14
C SER A 122 7.07 -7.93 3.65
N PRO A 123 7.54 -8.84 2.78
CA PRO A 123 6.77 -10.02 2.40
C PRO A 123 6.56 -10.97 3.59
N HIS A 124 7.34 -10.83 4.68
CA HIS A 124 7.34 -11.74 5.81
C HIS A 124 6.44 -11.26 6.97
N ASP A 125 5.37 -12.02 7.22
CA ASP A 125 4.36 -11.73 8.25
C ASP A 125 4.93 -11.56 9.68
N ASN A 126 5.92 -12.37 10.06
CA ASN A 126 6.58 -12.25 11.36
C ASN A 126 7.38 -10.93 11.50
N VAL A 127 8.00 -10.46 10.42
CA VAL A 127 8.68 -9.16 10.38
C VAL A 127 7.66 -8.03 10.47
N ARG A 128 6.51 -8.15 9.78
CA ARG A 128 5.45 -7.14 9.87
C ARG A 128 4.88 -7.01 11.29
N LYS A 129 4.68 -8.14 11.98
CA LYS A 129 4.19 -8.17 13.37
C LYS A 129 5.18 -7.58 14.37
N ALA A 130 6.47 -7.93 14.26
CA ALA A 130 7.51 -7.33 15.10
C ALA A 130 7.65 -5.81 14.86
N SER A 131 7.50 -5.37 13.60
CA SER A 131 7.51 -3.95 13.23
C SER A 131 6.33 -3.17 13.81
N ALA A 132 5.13 -3.76 13.85
CA ALA A 132 3.97 -3.18 14.52
C ALA A 132 4.11 -3.15 16.05
N GLU A 133 4.72 -4.16 16.67
CA GLU A 133 5.02 -4.14 18.11
C GLU A 133 6.08 -3.07 18.47
N ALA A 134 7.13 -2.96 17.66
CA ALA A 134 8.17 -1.95 17.82
C ALA A 134 7.63 -0.52 17.70
N GLU A 135 6.75 -0.26 16.72
CA GLU A 135 6.04 1.03 16.59
C GLU A 135 5.31 1.40 17.87
N LEU A 136 4.45 0.51 18.39
CA LEU A 136 3.67 0.79 19.61
C LEU A 136 4.57 1.13 20.81
N LYS A 137 5.68 0.40 21.00
CA LYS A 137 6.65 0.68 22.07
C LYS A 137 7.35 2.04 21.89
N ILE A 138 7.76 2.36 20.66
CA ILE A 138 8.44 3.63 20.34
C ILE A 138 7.48 4.81 20.52
N ASP A 139 6.24 4.69 20.04
CA ASP A 139 5.23 5.73 20.16
C ASP A 139 4.86 6.01 21.63
N ASP A 140 4.57 4.97 22.42
CA ASP A 140 4.31 5.12 23.87
C ASP A 140 5.49 5.82 24.59
N HIS A 141 6.73 5.49 24.23
CA HIS A 141 7.92 6.15 24.77
C HIS A 141 8.05 7.62 24.36
N LEU A 142 7.91 7.94 23.07
CA LEU A 142 7.98 9.32 22.56
C LEU A 142 6.88 10.21 23.16
N LEU A 143 5.70 9.65 23.43
CA LEU A 143 4.62 10.32 24.14
C LEU A 143 4.93 10.56 25.61
N SER A 144 5.60 9.61 26.28
CA SER A 144 6.08 9.76 27.65
C SER A 144 7.11 10.89 27.77
N CYS A 145 8.12 10.94 26.89
CA CYS A 145 9.11 12.02 26.83
C CYS A 145 8.46 13.41 26.71
N ARG A 146 7.40 13.55 25.90
CA ARG A 146 6.64 14.80 25.71
C ARG A 146 5.84 15.26 26.93
N LYS A 147 5.71 14.42 27.96
CA LYS A 147 5.06 14.74 29.24
C LYS A 147 6.05 14.96 30.40
N ARG A 148 7.37 14.93 30.15
CA ARG A 148 8.43 15.20 31.15
C ARG A 148 8.47 16.67 31.59
N GLU A 149 7.92 16.96 32.76
CA GLU A 149 7.89 18.31 33.36
C GLU A 149 9.27 18.87 33.68
N ASP A 150 10.21 18.01 34.05
CA ASP A 150 11.59 18.34 34.39
C ASP A 150 12.40 18.78 33.16
N VAL A 151 12.29 18.02 32.06
CA VAL A 151 12.85 18.41 30.75
C VAL A 151 12.26 19.74 30.28
N TYR A 152 10.93 19.87 30.32
CA TYR A 152 10.24 21.12 29.97
C TYR A 152 10.67 22.31 30.83
N ARG A 153 10.86 22.13 32.14
CA ARG A 153 11.34 23.18 33.05
C ARG A 153 12.72 23.70 32.63
N VAL A 154 13.65 22.81 32.31
CA VAL A 154 15.00 23.19 31.86
C VAL A 154 14.92 23.98 30.55
N ILE A 155 14.17 23.47 29.56
CA ILE A 155 13.99 24.12 28.26
C ILE A 155 13.30 25.49 28.39
N LYS A 156 12.29 25.63 29.25
CA LYS A 156 11.57 26.89 29.45
C LYS A 156 12.43 27.96 30.14
N VAL A 157 13.24 27.58 31.12
CA VAL A 157 14.21 28.49 31.74
C VAL A 157 15.29 28.89 30.73
N TYR A 158 15.76 27.96 29.90
CA TYR A 158 16.70 28.27 28.82
C TYR A 158 16.10 29.24 27.77
N ALA A 159 14.88 29.01 27.31
CA ALA A 159 14.19 29.90 26.38
C ALA A 159 14.00 31.31 26.94
N ALA A 160 13.73 31.43 28.24
CA ALA A 160 13.61 32.72 28.93
C ALA A 160 14.96 33.46 29.10
N LYS A 161 16.11 32.77 29.04
CA LYS A 161 17.46 33.36 29.08
C LYS A 161 17.72 34.29 27.88
N GLY A 162 17.07 34.04 26.74
CA GLY A 162 17.20 34.88 25.54
C GLY A 162 18.58 34.84 24.88
N GLU A 163 19.29 33.71 24.97
CA GLU A 163 20.63 33.56 24.41
C GLU A 163 20.66 33.71 22.87
N SER A 164 21.73 34.31 22.34
CA SER A 164 21.90 34.59 20.91
C SER A 164 22.35 33.34 20.14
N ILE A 165 21.40 32.48 19.80
CA ILE A 165 21.59 31.27 18.97
C ILE A 165 21.21 31.53 17.49
N SER A 166 21.49 30.56 16.61
CA SER A 166 21.14 30.67 15.18
C SER A 166 19.62 30.79 14.97
N PRO A 167 19.14 31.40 13.86
CA PRO A 167 17.70 31.53 13.59
C PRO A 167 16.96 30.19 13.56
N GLU A 168 17.60 29.15 13.01
CA GLU A 168 17.07 27.80 12.95
C GLU A 168 17.00 27.15 14.35
N ALA A 169 18.06 27.26 15.16
CA ALA A 169 18.07 26.79 16.54
C ALA A 169 17.01 27.50 17.40
N LYS A 170 16.80 28.80 17.17
CA LYS A 170 15.74 29.59 17.81
C LYS A 170 14.34 29.12 17.40
N ARG A 171 14.14 28.82 16.11
CA ARG A 171 12.88 28.24 15.60
C ARG A 171 12.61 26.86 16.19
N TYR A 172 13.63 26.00 16.26
CA TYR A 172 13.54 24.69 16.88
C TYR A 172 13.15 24.80 18.36
N LEU A 173 13.83 25.65 19.12
CA LEU A 173 13.50 25.92 20.53
C LEU A 173 12.07 26.44 20.73
N GLN A 174 11.60 27.33 19.85
CA GLN A 174 10.21 27.83 19.87
C GLN A 174 9.19 26.72 19.59
N CYS A 175 9.49 25.83 18.63
CA CYS A 175 8.67 24.65 18.40
C CYS A 175 8.67 23.73 19.63
N LEU A 176 9.84 23.36 20.14
CA LEU A 176 9.99 22.48 21.29
C LEU A 176 9.21 22.98 22.52
N VAL A 177 9.31 24.27 22.87
CA VAL A 177 8.52 24.88 23.94
C VAL A 177 7.02 24.78 23.65
N ARG A 178 6.56 25.20 22.46
CA ARG A 178 5.15 25.12 22.06
C ARG A 178 4.62 23.69 22.13
N ASP A 179 5.42 22.70 21.75
CA ASP A 179 5.01 21.30 21.68
C ASP A 179 4.80 20.71 23.09
N PHE A 180 5.60 21.11 24.08
CA PHE A 180 5.34 20.81 25.50
C PHE A 180 4.10 21.55 26.04
N GLU A 181 3.89 22.80 25.63
CA GLU A 181 2.73 23.60 26.05
C GLU A 181 1.41 23.11 25.44
N HIS A 182 1.44 22.65 24.19
CA HIS A 182 0.35 21.91 23.55
C HIS A 182 0.08 20.58 24.25
N ASN A 183 1.06 19.97 24.91
CA ASN A 183 0.86 18.82 25.81
C ASN A 183 0.41 19.20 27.24
N GLY A 184 0.12 20.48 27.47
CA GLY A 184 -0.47 20.98 28.71
C GLY A 184 0.53 21.10 29.87
N LEU A 185 1.84 21.13 29.61
CA LEU A 185 2.84 21.29 30.68
C LEU A 185 2.92 22.73 31.23
N ASN A 186 2.35 23.71 30.52
CA ASN A 186 2.07 25.06 31.07
C ASN A 186 0.79 25.12 31.93
N LEU A 187 -0.03 24.06 31.96
CA LEU A 187 -1.29 24.02 32.70
C LEU A 187 -1.11 23.45 34.11
N THR A 188 -2.05 23.80 35.00
CA THR A 188 -2.22 23.12 36.30
C THR A 188 -2.57 21.65 36.09
N ALA A 189 -2.20 20.78 37.03
CA ALA A 189 -2.52 19.34 36.97
C ALA A 189 -4.01 19.08 36.69
N THR A 190 -4.91 19.82 37.34
CA THR A 190 -6.37 19.74 37.12
C THR A 190 -6.79 20.05 35.68
N LYS A 191 -6.24 21.10 35.06
CA LYS A 191 -6.51 21.44 33.66
C LYS A 191 -5.86 20.44 32.70
N ARG A 192 -4.69 19.89 33.05
CA ARG A 192 -4.02 18.86 32.25
C ARG A 192 -4.82 17.55 32.25
N GLU A 193 -5.36 17.14 33.39
CA GLU A 193 -6.33 16.05 33.47
C GLU A 193 -7.57 16.31 32.62
N GLU A 194 -8.09 17.54 32.59
CA GLU A 194 -9.25 17.89 31.75
C GLU A 194 -8.92 17.79 30.25
N VAL A 195 -7.76 18.28 29.83
CA VAL A 195 -7.22 18.08 28.47
C VAL A 195 -7.03 16.58 28.16
N ASP A 196 -6.49 15.82 29.12
CA ASP A 196 -6.32 14.37 28.98
C ASP A 196 -7.65 13.60 29.05
N ARG A 197 -8.76 14.16 29.55
CA ARG A 197 -10.11 13.61 29.36
C ARG A 197 -10.70 13.99 28.01
N LEU A 198 -10.58 15.26 27.60
CA LEU A 198 -11.19 15.78 26.38
C LEU A 198 -10.63 15.15 25.11
N ARG A 199 -9.30 14.94 24.99
CA ARG A 199 -8.82 14.27 23.76
C ARG A 199 -9.26 12.79 23.69
N ASN A 200 -9.42 12.08 24.82
CA ASN A 200 -9.98 10.71 24.82
C ASN A 200 -11.39 10.72 24.21
N GLU A 201 -12.23 11.66 24.67
CA GLU A 201 -13.59 11.83 24.16
C GLU A 201 -13.61 12.23 22.68
N ILE A 202 -12.75 13.17 22.25
CA ILE A 202 -12.57 13.56 20.85
C ILE A 202 -12.22 12.34 20.01
N ASP A 203 -11.20 11.57 20.42
CA ASP A 203 -10.74 10.39 19.67
C ASP A 203 -11.83 9.29 19.65
N GLU A 204 -12.56 9.08 20.76
CA GLU A 204 -13.71 8.17 20.85
C GLU A 204 -14.82 8.55 19.87
N LEU A 205 -15.21 9.81 19.83
CA LEU A 205 -16.25 10.33 18.93
C LEU A 205 -15.80 10.28 17.46
N SER A 206 -14.56 10.67 17.15
CA SER A 206 -13.99 10.58 15.79
C SER A 206 -14.02 9.15 15.25
N MET A 207 -13.68 8.15 16.08
CA MET A 207 -13.84 6.75 15.67
C MET A 207 -15.27 6.31 15.56
N ARG A 208 -16.14 6.73 16.48
CA ARG A 208 -17.55 6.36 16.43
C ARG A 208 -18.17 6.80 15.10
N TYR A 209 -17.82 7.99 14.65
CA TYR A 209 -18.23 8.55 13.36
C TYR A 209 -17.78 7.70 12.17
N VAL A 210 -16.50 7.31 12.12
CA VAL A 210 -15.92 6.49 11.05
C VAL A 210 -16.44 5.04 11.10
N GLN A 211 -16.55 4.47 12.29
CA GLN A 211 -17.13 3.14 12.51
C GLN A 211 -18.56 3.07 11.99
N ASN A 212 -19.40 4.05 12.31
CA ASN A 212 -20.78 4.11 11.82
C ASN A 212 -20.84 4.09 10.27
N LEU A 213 -19.91 4.77 9.59
CA LEU A 213 -19.82 4.77 8.12
C LEU A 213 -19.29 3.46 7.55
N ASN A 214 -18.33 2.80 8.22
CA ASN A 214 -17.76 1.52 7.80
C ASN A 214 -18.71 0.34 8.05
N GLU A 215 -19.59 0.44 9.06
CA GLU A 215 -20.63 -0.54 9.38
C GLU A 215 -21.93 -0.29 8.59
N ASP A 216 -22.03 0.79 7.82
CA ASP A 216 -23.17 1.05 6.96
C ASP A 216 -23.28 -0.02 5.87
N SER A 217 -24.40 -0.73 5.90
CA SER A 217 -24.78 -1.76 4.92
C SER A 217 -26.02 -1.35 4.12
N SER A 218 -26.32 -0.05 4.12
CA SER A 218 -27.42 0.53 3.34
C SER A 218 -27.27 0.19 1.86
N CYS A 219 -28.36 -0.30 1.29
CA CYS A 219 -28.44 -0.65 -0.12
C CYS A 219 -29.80 -0.27 -0.70
N LEU A 220 -29.80 -0.08 -2.01
CA LEU A 220 -30.96 0.23 -2.83
C LEU A 220 -31.15 -0.88 -3.86
N PHE A 221 -32.40 -1.08 -4.30
CA PHE A 221 -32.75 -2.09 -5.29
C PHE A 221 -33.33 -1.40 -6.52
N PHE A 222 -32.85 -1.79 -7.69
CA PHE A 222 -33.25 -1.20 -8.97
C PHE A 222 -33.44 -2.27 -10.04
N THR A 223 -34.40 -2.05 -10.93
CA THR A 223 -34.56 -2.85 -12.14
C THR A 223 -33.51 -2.49 -13.21
N GLU A 224 -33.32 -3.36 -14.21
CA GLU A 224 -32.42 -3.09 -15.34
C GLU A 224 -32.77 -1.79 -16.09
N ALA A 225 -34.07 -1.48 -16.19
CA ALA A 225 -34.57 -0.27 -16.82
C ALA A 225 -34.24 1.00 -16.01
N GLU A 226 -34.24 0.92 -14.67
CA GLU A 226 -33.88 2.04 -13.79
C GLU A 226 -32.36 2.29 -13.74
N LEU A 227 -31.55 1.32 -14.17
CA LEU A 227 -30.10 1.42 -14.29
C LEU A 227 -29.62 1.70 -15.74
N ALA A 228 -30.52 2.14 -16.62
CA ALA A 228 -30.19 2.41 -18.02
C ALA A 228 -29.03 3.42 -18.17
N GLY A 229 -28.07 3.09 -19.02
CA GLY A 229 -26.84 3.87 -19.26
C GLY A 229 -25.57 3.25 -18.68
N LEU A 230 -25.69 2.40 -17.65
CA LEU A 230 -24.52 1.74 -17.05
C LEU A 230 -23.89 0.70 -17.99
N PRO A 231 -22.56 0.51 -17.95
CA PRO A 231 -21.88 -0.57 -18.66
C PRO A 231 -22.40 -1.94 -18.23
N LEU A 232 -22.60 -2.85 -19.18
CA LEU A 232 -23.05 -4.23 -18.92
C LEU A 232 -22.14 -4.94 -17.90
N GLU A 233 -20.84 -4.64 -17.92
CA GLU A 233 -19.84 -5.27 -17.08
C GLU A 233 -19.93 -4.78 -15.62
N PHE A 234 -20.36 -3.53 -15.39
CA PHE A 234 -20.74 -3.03 -14.06
C PHE A 234 -22.03 -3.69 -13.55
N LEU A 235 -23.04 -3.84 -14.43
CA LEU A 235 -24.26 -4.59 -14.08
C LEU A 235 -23.97 -6.06 -13.75
N GLN A 236 -22.92 -6.66 -14.32
CA GLN A 236 -22.47 -8.02 -14.00
C GLN A 236 -21.74 -8.13 -12.65
N SER A 237 -21.14 -7.05 -12.14
CA SER A 237 -20.52 -7.05 -10.80
C SER A 237 -21.51 -6.84 -9.64
N LEU A 238 -22.76 -6.43 -9.91
CA LEU A 238 -23.77 -6.23 -8.88
C LEU A 238 -24.50 -7.54 -8.52
N ASP A 239 -24.70 -7.74 -7.21
CA ASP A 239 -25.57 -8.79 -6.66
C ASP A 239 -27.00 -8.66 -7.21
N LYS A 240 -27.69 -9.79 -7.40
CA LYS A 240 -29.11 -9.84 -7.81
C LYS A 240 -30.01 -10.46 -6.76
N THR A 241 -31.19 -9.88 -6.55
CA THR A 241 -32.24 -10.45 -5.71
C THR A 241 -32.97 -11.60 -6.42
N GLN A 242 -33.77 -12.36 -5.67
CA GLN A 242 -34.64 -13.40 -6.23
C GLN A 242 -35.65 -12.84 -7.26
N ASN A 243 -35.98 -11.54 -7.15
CA ASN A 243 -36.89 -10.83 -8.06
C ASN A 243 -36.18 -10.27 -9.31
N LYS A 244 -34.89 -10.58 -9.53
CA LYS A 244 -34.03 -10.07 -10.61
C LYS A 244 -33.69 -8.57 -10.52
N GLU A 245 -33.91 -7.93 -9.38
CA GLU A 245 -33.45 -6.56 -9.13
C GLU A 245 -31.96 -6.58 -8.81
N PHE A 246 -31.24 -5.54 -9.22
CA PHE A 246 -29.83 -5.34 -8.87
C PHE A 246 -29.76 -4.65 -7.51
N LYS A 247 -28.90 -5.17 -6.63
CA LYS A 247 -28.59 -4.57 -5.33
C LYS A 247 -27.41 -3.61 -5.49
N LEU A 248 -27.63 -2.33 -5.21
CA LEU A 248 -26.63 -1.29 -5.18
C LEU A 248 -26.28 -0.96 -3.72
N THR A 249 -25.04 -1.18 -3.28
CA THR A 249 -24.57 -0.69 -1.97
C THR A 249 -24.21 0.80 -2.06
N LEU A 250 -24.27 1.53 -0.94
CA LEU A 250 -23.88 2.95 -0.89
C LEU A 250 -22.36 3.16 -0.78
N GLU A 251 -21.58 2.29 -1.42
CA GLU A 251 -20.12 2.43 -1.56
C GLU A 251 -19.76 3.48 -2.61
N SER A 252 -18.64 4.19 -2.42
CA SER A 252 -18.27 5.36 -3.23
C SER A 252 -18.10 5.04 -4.72
N ASN A 253 -17.59 3.86 -5.06
CA ASN A 253 -17.45 3.35 -6.43
C ASN A 253 -18.81 3.12 -7.11
N HIS A 254 -19.76 2.50 -6.42
CA HIS A 254 -21.10 2.25 -6.92
C HIS A 254 -21.88 3.57 -7.08
N VAL A 255 -21.80 4.46 -6.09
CA VAL A 255 -22.47 5.76 -6.12
C VAL A 255 -21.92 6.65 -7.24
N ALA A 256 -20.59 6.73 -7.41
CA ALA A 256 -19.96 7.48 -8.50
C ALA A 256 -20.44 6.97 -9.88
N ALA A 257 -20.43 5.65 -10.11
CA ALA A 257 -20.88 5.06 -11.36
C ALA A 257 -22.36 5.41 -11.69
N ILE A 258 -23.26 5.43 -10.70
CA ILE A 258 -24.64 5.89 -10.92
C ILE A 258 -24.68 7.37 -11.28
N LEU A 259 -24.03 8.23 -10.50
CA LEU A 259 -24.14 9.68 -10.67
C LEU A 259 -23.42 10.18 -11.93
N GLU A 260 -22.42 9.47 -12.46
CA GLU A 260 -21.77 9.76 -13.75
C GLU A 260 -22.54 9.23 -14.97
N LEU A 261 -23.05 7.98 -14.90
CA LEU A 261 -23.41 7.22 -16.12
C LEU A 261 -24.89 6.84 -16.21
N CYS A 262 -25.66 6.91 -15.10
CA CYS A 262 -27.07 6.52 -15.12
C CYS A 262 -27.94 7.61 -15.78
N LYS A 263 -28.59 7.24 -16.88
CA LYS A 263 -29.48 8.13 -17.66
C LYS A 263 -30.79 8.45 -16.94
N ILE A 264 -31.17 7.66 -15.95
CA ILE A 264 -32.45 7.83 -15.25
C ILE A 264 -32.32 8.83 -14.11
N ALA A 265 -32.80 10.06 -14.32
CA ALA A 265 -32.74 11.15 -13.33
C ALA A 265 -33.33 10.78 -11.96
N LYS A 266 -34.44 10.01 -11.93
CA LYS A 266 -35.04 9.50 -10.69
C LYS A 266 -34.06 8.63 -9.91
N THR A 267 -33.33 7.75 -10.57
CA THR A 267 -32.30 6.88 -9.97
C THR A 267 -31.15 7.72 -9.42
N ARG A 268 -30.61 8.67 -10.21
CA ARG A 268 -29.56 9.60 -9.75
C ARG A 268 -29.99 10.33 -8.47
N LYS A 269 -31.20 10.91 -8.45
CA LYS A 269 -31.77 11.60 -7.29
C LYS A 269 -31.92 10.70 -6.07
N THR A 270 -32.46 9.49 -6.24
CA THR A 270 -32.64 8.53 -5.14
C THR A 270 -31.30 8.12 -4.54
N VAL A 271 -30.29 7.82 -5.37
CA VAL A 271 -28.95 7.44 -4.91
C VAL A 271 -28.23 8.61 -4.24
N ALA A 272 -28.27 9.82 -4.82
CA ALA A 272 -27.69 11.02 -4.21
C ALA A 272 -28.31 11.34 -2.84
N MET A 273 -29.65 11.25 -2.73
CA MET A 273 -30.36 11.48 -1.47
C MET A 273 -30.02 10.41 -0.42
N ALA A 274 -29.97 9.13 -0.79
CA ALA A 274 -29.62 8.05 0.14
C ALA A 274 -28.18 8.18 0.63
N TYR A 275 -27.23 8.42 -0.28
CA TYR A 275 -25.82 8.61 0.05
C TYR A 275 -25.58 9.82 0.97
N GLY A 276 -26.20 10.97 0.65
CA GLY A 276 -26.09 12.18 1.47
C GLY A 276 -26.87 12.16 2.79
N LYS A 277 -27.68 11.11 3.03
CA LYS A 277 -28.36 10.81 4.31
C LYS A 277 -27.66 9.72 5.12
N ARG A 278 -26.64 9.05 4.54
CA ARG A 278 -25.96 7.91 5.17
C ARG A 278 -25.47 8.29 6.56
N CYS A 279 -25.84 7.46 7.54
CA CYS A 279 -25.53 7.64 8.97
C CYS A 279 -26.06 8.92 9.63
N GLY A 280 -26.96 9.70 8.99
CA GLY A 280 -27.44 11.01 9.49
C GLY A 280 -27.81 11.03 10.97
N ASP A 281 -28.76 10.19 11.37
CA ASP A 281 -29.30 10.13 12.73
C ASP A 281 -28.24 9.75 13.79
N ALA A 282 -27.19 9.04 13.39
CA ALA A 282 -26.11 8.59 14.28
C ALA A 282 -24.91 9.55 14.30
N ASN A 283 -24.53 10.09 13.15
CA ASN A 283 -23.29 10.85 12.97
C ASN A 283 -23.44 12.35 13.22
N ILE A 284 -24.62 12.94 12.95
CA ILE A 284 -24.84 14.38 13.20
C ILE A 284 -24.70 14.69 14.70
N PRO A 285 -25.31 13.94 15.65
CA PRO A 285 -25.11 14.17 17.09
C PRO A 285 -23.67 13.89 17.54
N VAL A 286 -23.00 12.90 16.95
CA VAL A 286 -21.57 12.60 17.24
C VAL A 286 -20.68 13.77 16.82
N LEU A 287 -20.91 14.35 15.64
CA LEU A 287 -20.16 15.51 15.18
C LEU A 287 -20.45 16.78 16.01
N GLN A 288 -21.71 17.02 16.40
CA GLN A 288 -22.05 18.13 17.30
C GLN A 288 -21.26 18.04 18.61
N LYS A 289 -21.25 16.86 19.25
CA LYS A 289 -20.51 16.65 20.48
C LYS A 289 -18.99 16.77 20.27
N LEU A 290 -18.47 16.24 19.16
CA LEU A 290 -17.05 16.32 18.80
C LEU A 290 -16.57 17.76 18.60
N VAL A 291 -17.37 18.58 17.90
CA VAL A 291 -17.15 20.02 17.75
C VAL A 291 -17.11 20.72 19.11
N GLN A 292 -18.07 20.45 20.00
CA GLN A 292 -18.11 21.01 21.36
C GLN A 292 -16.87 20.63 22.19
N SER A 293 -16.47 19.36 22.22
CA SER A 293 -15.28 18.91 22.94
C SER A 293 -13.99 19.52 22.34
N ARG A 294 -13.92 19.71 21.02
CA ARG A 294 -12.83 20.40 20.31
C ARG A 294 -12.73 21.88 20.67
N HIS A 295 -13.85 22.63 20.70
CA HIS A 295 -13.87 24.02 21.17
C HIS A 295 -13.47 24.14 22.64
N ARG A 296 -13.94 23.24 23.51
CA ARG A 296 -13.55 23.21 24.92
C ARG A 296 -12.06 22.94 25.11
N LEU A 297 -11.49 22.00 24.35
CA LEU A 297 -10.04 21.73 24.33
C LEU A 297 -9.25 22.98 23.92
N ALA A 298 -9.64 23.65 22.82
CA ALA A 298 -8.99 24.86 22.34
C ALA A 298 -9.00 25.98 23.40
N ARG A 299 -10.15 26.18 24.08
CA ARG A 299 -10.31 27.17 25.15
C ARG A 299 -9.45 26.89 26.39
N LEU A 300 -9.29 25.63 26.78
CA LEU A 300 -8.36 25.25 27.86
C LEU A 300 -6.90 25.53 27.52
N LEU A 301 -6.54 25.43 26.24
CA LEU A 301 -5.21 25.74 25.70
C LEU A 301 -5.00 27.23 25.35
N GLY A 302 -6.02 28.09 25.56
CA GLY A 302 -5.91 29.54 25.38
C GLY A 302 -6.36 30.10 24.03
N TYR A 303 -6.94 29.27 23.15
CA TYR A 303 -7.47 29.67 21.85
C TYR A 303 -8.99 29.93 21.92
N ALA A 304 -9.50 30.87 21.13
CA ALA A 304 -10.92 31.26 21.17
C ALA A 304 -11.88 30.13 20.73
N HIS A 305 -11.49 29.41 19.68
CA HIS A 305 -12.23 28.34 19.01
C HIS A 305 -11.27 27.33 18.36
N PHE A 306 -11.75 26.14 17.99
CA PHE A 306 -10.89 25.07 17.49
C PHE A 306 -10.14 25.39 16.19
N ALA A 307 -10.72 26.18 15.27
CA ALA A 307 -10.08 26.49 14.01
C ALA A 307 -8.71 27.20 14.20
N ASP A 308 -8.63 28.28 14.99
CA ASP A 308 -7.36 28.96 15.24
C ASP A 308 -6.32 28.04 15.94
N TYR A 309 -6.74 27.14 16.83
CA TYR A 309 -5.85 26.12 17.40
C TYR A 309 -5.25 25.20 16.32
N ALA A 310 -6.06 24.77 15.34
CA ALA A 310 -5.60 23.92 14.24
C ALA A 310 -4.75 24.67 13.18
N LEU A 311 -4.89 26.00 13.09
CA LEU A 311 -4.27 26.87 12.08
C LEU A 311 -3.01 27.60 12.54
N ASP A 312 -2.78 27.74 13.85
CA ASP A 312 -1.68 28.49 14.48
C ASP A 312 -0.29 28.25 13.85
N HIS A 313 0.06 26.98 13.66
CA HIS A 313 1.34 26.56 13.09
C HIS A 313 1.39 26.60 11.54
N ARG A 314 0.26 26.86 10.86
CA ARG A 314 0.14 26.80 9.39
C ARG A 314 0.40 28.16 8.74
N MET A 315 0.56 28.17 7.41
CA MET A 315 0.80 29.37 6.61
C MET A 315 -0.35 30.41 6.66
N SER A 316 -1.58 29.93 6.91
CA SER A 316 -2.81 30.74 7.02
C SER A 316 -2.94 31.48 8.35
N LYS A 317 -2.44 30.90 9.45
CA LYS A 317 -2.50 31.38 10.85
C LYS A 317 -3.90 31.47 11.48
N THR A 318 -4.93 31.99 10.80
CA THR A 318 -6.26 32.26 11.39
C THR A 318 -7.44 31.84 10.51
N SER A 319 -8.56 31.50 11.15
CA SER A 319 -9.82 31.10 10.50
C SER A 319 -10.33 32.19 9.54
N THR A 320 -10.32 33.45 9.97
CA THR A 320 -10.74 34.61 9.16
C THR A 320 -9.95 34.74 7.86
N ARG A 321 -8.64 34.46 7.88
CA ARG A 321 -7.81 34.52 6.65
C ARG A 321 -8.13 33.35 5.71
N VAL A 322 -8.46 32.18 6.24
CA VAL A 322 -8.92 31.03 5.42
C VAL A 322 -10.29 31.31 4.80
N ILE A 323 -11.27 31.78 5.59
CA ILE A 323 -12.61 32.09 5.10
C ILE A 323 -12.56 33.17 4.02
N ARG A 324 -11.80 34.25 4.23
CA ARG A 324 -11.62 35.29 3.21
C ARG A 324 -11.00 34.74 1.93
N PHE A 325 -9.92 33.95 2.02
CA PHE A 325 -9.30 33.30 0.86
C PHE A 325 -10.29 32.42 0.07
N LEU A 326 -11.15 31.67 0.75
CA LEU A 326 -12.17 30.83 0.14
C LEU A 326 -13.27 31.66 -0.55
N GLU A 327 -13.76 32.72 0.09
CA GLU A 327 -14.76 33.62 -0.48
C GLU A 327 -14.20 34.48 -1.64
N ASP A 328 -12.95 34.92 -1.56
CA ASP A 328 -12.23 35.64 -2.61
C ASP A 328 -12.15 34.77 -3.89
N ILE A 329 -11.72 33.51 -3.79
CA ILE A 329 -11.70 32.59 -4.95
C ILE A 329 -13.12 32.29 -5.44
N SER A 330 -14.08 32.07 -4.54
CA SER A 330 -15.47 31.80 -4.89
C SER A 330 -16.08 32.94 -5.71
N SER A 331 -15.85 34.19 -5.31
CA SER A 331 -16.37 35.37 -6.02
C SER A 331 -15.76 35.50 -7.41
N ASN A 332 -14.45 35.33 -7.56
CA ASN A 332 -13.76 35.40 -8.85
C ASN A 332 -14.15 34.27 -9.82
N LEU A 333 -14.50 33.07 -9.32
CA LEU A 333 -14.95 31.95 -10.16
C LEU A 333 -16.46 31.93 -10.42
N THR A 334 -17.27 32.72 -9.71
CA THR A 334 -18.74 32.75 -9.81
C THR A 334 -19.23 32.94 -11.25
N ASP A 335 -18.61 33.87 -11.97
CA ASP A 335 -19.01 34.26 -13.32
C ASP A 335 -18.74 33.17 -14.37
N LEU A 336 -17.64 32.43 -14.18
CA LEU A 336 -17.22 31.30 -15.01
C LEU A 336 -18.10 30.07 -14.70
N ALA A 337 -18.26 29.74 -13.40
CA ALA A 337 -19.10 28.64 -12.95
C ALA A 337 -20.58 28.83 -13.33
N SER A 338 -21.07 30.07 -13.40
CA SER A 338 -22.43 30.37 -13.89
C SER A 338 -22.61 30.04 -15.38
N ARG A 339 -21.57 30.27 -16.20
CA ARG A 339 -21.58 29.89 -17.63
C ARG A 339 -21.52 28.38 -17.79
N GLU A 340 -20.66 27.72 -17.01
CA GLU A 340 -20.57 26.26 -16.94
C GLU A 340 -21.92 25.63 -16.54
N LEU A 341 -22.56 26.13 -15.48
CA LEU A 341 -23.85 25.62 -15.01
C LEU A 341 -24.99 25.87 -16.00
N SER A 342 -25.00 27.03 -16.68
CA SER A 342 -25.96 27.30 -17.75
C SER A 342 -25.81 26.28 -18.89
N PHE A 343 -24.59 25.90 -19.24
CA PHE A 343 -24.33 24.91 -20.28
C PHE A 343 -24.86 23.52 -19.90
N LEU A 344 -24.68 23.10 -18.64
CA LEU A 344 -25.23 21.83 -18.13
C LEU A 344 -26.78 21.86 -18.11
N LYS A 345 -27.38 22.97 -17.68
CA LYS A 345 -28.84 23.20 -17.72
C LYS A 345 -29.40 23.14 -19.15
N ASP A 346 -28.70 23.75 -20.11
CA ASP A 346 -29.07 23.72 -21.53
C ASP A 346 -28.96 22.33 -22.16
N LEU A 347 -28.02 21.51 -21.71
CA LEU A 347 -27.90 20.11 -22.15
C LEU A 347 -29.02 19.25 -21.54
N LYS A 348 -29.27 19.37 -20.22
CA LYS A 348 -30.40 18.70 -19.56
C LYS A 348 -31.72 19.00 -20.26
N ARG A 349 -31.99 20.27 -20.56
CA ARG A 349 -33.20 20.69 -21.26
C ARG A 349 -33.39 20.04 -22.64
N LYS A 350 -32.31 19.68 -23.33
CA LYS A 350 -32.36 19.03 -24.65
C LYS A 350 -32.54 17.51 -24.56
N GLU A 351 -31.97 16.86 -23.54
CA GLU A 351 -32.06 15.40 -23.37
C GLU A 351 -33.27 14.97 -22.52
N GLU A 352 -33.67 15.74 -21.51
CA GLU A 352 -34.73 15.42 -20.52
C GLU A 352 -35.92 16.41 -20.50
N GLY A 353 -35.90 17.48 -21.31
CA GLY A 353 -36.95 18.52 -21.32
C GLY A 353 -36.86 19.51 -20.15
N GLU A 354 -37.93 20.28 -19.90
CA GLU A 354 -37.99 21.35 -18.87
C GLU A 354 -38.02 20.84 -17.40
N LEU A 355 -37.38 19.69 -17.12
CA LEU A 355 -37.19 19.20 -15.76
C LEU A 355 -36.15 20.06 -15.01
N PRO A 356 -36.38 20.40 -13.73
CA PRO A 356 -35.44 21.21 -12.97
C PRO A 356 -34.08 20.50 -12.83
N PHE A 357 -33.01 21.28 -12.96
CA PHE A 357 -31.64 20.80 -12.79
C PHE A 357 -31.28 20.76 -11.31
N GLY A 358 -30.96 19.57 -10.80
CA GLY A 358 -30.54 19.34 -9.42
C GLY A 358 -29.02 19.19 -9.24
N VAL A 359 -28.58 19.06 -8.00
CA VAL A 359 -27.17 18.76 -7.68
C VAL A 359 -26.83 17.33 -8.08
N GLU A 360 -27.82 16.43 -8.00
CA GLU A 360 -27.78 15.04 -8.47
C GLU A 360 -27.51 14.90 -9.99
N ASP A 361 -27.67 15.98 -10.76
CA ASP A 361 -27.46 16.00 -12.21
C ASP A 361 -26.06 16.50 -12.60
N LEU A 362 -25.31 17.16 -11.69
CA LEU A 362 -24.04 17.81 -12.00
C LEU A 362 -23.03 16.84 -12.62
N LEU A 363 -22.79 15.69 -11.98
CA LEU A 363 -21.85 14.70 -12.49
C LEU A 363 -22.24 14.14 -13.84
N PHE A 364 -23.50 13.71 -13.97
CA PHE A 364 -24.00 13.10 -15.19
C PHE A 364 -23.79 14.03 -16.37
N TYR A 365 -24.18 15.30 -16.26
CA TYR A 365 -23.99 16.24 -17.36
C TYR A 365 -22.55 16.70 -17.55
N ILE A 366 -21.71 16.79 -16.50
CA ILE A 366 -20.27 17.02 -16.66
C ILE A 366 -19.66 15.88 -17.47
N LYS A 367 -19.92 14.63 -17.09
CA LYS A 367 -19.44 13.43 -17.79
C LYS A 367 -19.95 13.38 -19.23
N ARG A 368 -21.24 13.66 -19.43
CA ARG A 368 -21.90 13.71 -20.74
C ARG A 368 -21.27 14.76 -21.66
N VAL A 369 -20.93 15.93 -21.14
CA VAL A 369 -20.21 16.95 -21.91
C VAL A 369 -18.78 16.52 -22.18
N GLU A 370 -18.12 15.89 -21.22
CA GLU A 370 -16.76 15.37 -21.41
C GLU A 370 -16.74 14.34 -22.57
N GLU A 371 -17.69 13.40 -22.62
CA GLU A 371 -17.90 12.47 -23.75
C GLU A 371 -18.21 13.15 -25.10
N LEU A 372 -18.98 14.25 -25.09
CA LEU A 372 -19.42 14.94 -26.31
C LEU A 372 -18.38 15.92 -26.88
N GLN A 373 -17.41 16.37 -26.08
CA GLN A 373 -16.46 17.42 -26.46
C GLN A 373 -15.00 16.97 -26.52
N PHE A 374 -14.64 15.89 -25.84
CA PHE A 374 -13.28 15.36 -25.80
C PHE A 374 -13.27 13.95 -26.40
N ASP A 375 -12.80 13.85 -27.63
CA ASP A 375 -12.54 12.57 -28.32
C ASP A 375 -11.27 11.91 -27.74
N LEU A 376 -11.39 11.44 -26.49
CA LEU A 376 -10.31 10.86 -25.70
C LEU A 376 -10.68 9.43 -25.25
N ASP A 377 -10.19 8.42 -25.97
CA ASP A 377 -10.21 7.05 -25.47
C ASP A 377 -9.03 6.83 -24.50
N PHE A 378 -9.32 6.86 -23.20
CA PHE A 378 -8.32 6.61 -22.15
C PHE A 378 -7.75 5.17 -22.16
N GLY A 379 -8.45 4.22 -22.78
CA GLY A 379 -7.97 2.86 -23.01
C GLY A 379 -6.90 2.77 -24.11
N ASP A 380 -7.06 3.53 -25.19
CA ASP A 380 -6.02 3.67 -26.22
C ASP A 380 -4.86 4.56 -25.74
N ILE A 381 -5.14 5.69 -25.09
CA ILE A 381 -4.13 6.59 -24.50
C ILE A 381 -3.22 5.84 -23.50
N ARG A 382 -3.77 4.89 -22.73
CA ARG A 382 -3.01 4.02 -21.82
C ARG A 382 -1.85 3.29 -22.52
N GLN A 383 -1.98 2.95 -23.81
CA GLN A 383 -0.91 2.27 -24.55
C GLN A 383 0.32 3.14 -24.81
N TYR A 384 0.23 4.46 -24.61
CA TYR A 384 1.33 5.40 -24.79
C TYR A 384 2.19 5.58 -23.53
N PHE A 385 1.84 4.98 -22.39
CA PHE A 385 2.54 5.20 -21.12
C PHE A 385 3.14 3.93 -20.51
N PRO A 386 4.10 3.25 -21.18
CA PRO A 386 4.87 2.18 -20.55
C PRO A 386 5.76 2.75 -19.43
N ILE A 387 5.78 2.12 -18.25
CA ILE A 387 6.58 2.59 -17.09
C ILE A 387 8.08 2.74 -17.42
N SER A 388 8.60 1.95 -18.34
CA SER A 388 9.98 2.01 -18.84
C SER A 388 10.33 3.30 -19.58
N LEU A 389 9.32 4.09 -19.99
CA LEU A 389 9.48 5.41 -20.59
C LEU A 389 9.05 6.53 -19.63
N VAL A 390 7.93 6.34 -18.92
CA VAL A 390 7.38 7.35 -17.99
C VAL A 390 8.38 7.67 -16.88
N LEU A 391 8.98 6.67 -16.24
CA LEU A 391 9.88 6.90 -15.11
C LEU A 391 11.20 7.60 -15.52
N PRO A 392 11.94 7.16 -16.56
CA PRO A 392 13.09 7.93 -17.06
C PRO A 392 12.73 9.32 -17.58
N GLY A 393 11.52 9.51 -18.13
CA GLY A 393 11.03 10.81 -18.57
C GLY A 393 10.80 11.77 -17.39
N ILE A 394 10.19 11.30 -16.29
CA ILE A 394 10.09 12.04 -15.02
C ILE A 394 11.49 12.45 -14.53
N PHE A 395 12.42 11.49 -14.47
CA PHE A 395 13.80 11.77 -14.05
C PHE A 395 14.47 12.83 -14.94
N LYS A 396 14.31 12.75 -16.27
CA LYS A 396 14.87 13.74 -17.20
C LYS A 396 14.36 15.15 -16.91
N ILE A 397 13.06 15.32 -16.65
CA ILE A 397 12.45 16.60 -16.31
C ILE A 397 13.04 17.17 -15.01
N CYS A 398 13.17 16.36 -13.97
CA CYS A 398 13.75 16.79 -12.69
C CYS A 398 15.25 17.12 -12.81
N GLN A 399 16.02 16.33 -13.58
CA GLN A 399 17.42 16.59 -13.88
C GLN A 399 17.63 17.93 -14.60
N ASP A 400 16.83 18.20 -15.64
CA ASP A 400 16.89 19.43 -16.43
C ASP A 400 16.44 20.66 -15.63
N LEU A 401 15.48 20.49 -14.72
CA LEU A 401 14.94 21.58 -13.92
C LEU A 401 15.86 21.95 -12.76
N PHE A 402 16.33 20.96 -11.99
CA PHE A 402 17.04 21.19 -10.72
C PHE A 402 18.57 21.06 -10.82
N GLY A 403 19.11 20.81 -12.01
CA GLY A 403 20.55 20.66 -12.21
C GLY A 403 21.11 19.45 -11.47
N ILE A 404 20.37 18.34 -11.47
CA ILE A 404 20.73 17.10 -10.78
C ILE A 404 21.01 15.96 -11.77
N LYS A 405 21.63 14.90 -11.27
CA LYS A 405 21.88 13.64 -11.97
C LYS A 405 21.33 12.50 -11.12
N ILE A 406 20.53 11.61 -11.72
CA ILE A 406 19.90 10.48 -11.04
C ILE A 406 20.52 9.19 -11.59
N GLU A 407 21.14 8.40 -10.71
CA GLU A 407 21.81 7.14 -11.09
C GLU A 407 21.26 5.97 -10.28
N GLU A 408 21.02 4.82 -10.91
CA GLU A 408 20.57 3.61 -10.21
C GLU A 408 21.72 2.96 -9.42
N VAL A 409 21.42 2.53 -8.19
CA VAL A 409 22.37 1.82 -7.31
C VAL A 409 21.93 0.36 -7.21
N THR A 410 22.75 -0.55 -7.72
CA THR A 410 22.40 -1.97 -7.89
C THR A 410 23.01 -2.93 -6.86
N GLU A 411 24.07 -2.52 -6.15
CA GLU A 411 24.75 -3.34 -5.13
C GLU A 411 24.34 -2.99 -3.69
N ILE A 412 23.04 -2.87 -3.42
CA ILE A 412 22.52 -2.49 -2.09
C ILE A 412 21.41 -3.43 -1.61
N ASP A 413 21.16 -3.41 -0.30
CA ASP A 413 20.08 -4.12 0.35
C ASP A 413 18.70 -3.51 -0.02
N VAL A 414 17.77 -4.39 -0.41
CA VAL A 414 16.34 -4.08 -0.65
C VAL A 414 15.45 -5.16 -0.03
N TRP A 415 14.24 -4.79 0.42
CA TRP A 415 13.27 -5.71 1.05
C TRP A 415 12.51 -6.60 0.07
N TYR A 416 12.58 -6.29 -1.23
CA TYR A 416 11.90 -7.05 -2.27
C TYR A 416 12.62 -6.89 -3.62
N TYR A 417 12.65 -7.94 -4.45
CA TYR A 417 13.49 -7.98 -5.65
C TYR A 417 13.09 -6.99 -6.77
N ASP A 418 11.86 -6.47 -6.72
CA ASP A 418 11.35 -5.45 -7.65
C ASP A 418 11.63 -4.00 -7.20
N VAL A 419 12.21 -3.81 -6.00
CA VAL A 419 12.55 -2.50 -5.46
C VAL A 419 13.86 -2.02 -6.07
N ARG A 420 13.90 -0.75 -6.48
CA ARG A 420 15.09 -0.11 -7.06
C ARG A 420 15.48 1.08 -6.19
N ALA A 421 16.77 1.41 -6.14
CA ALA A 421 17.26 2.60 -5.45
C ALA A 421 18.10 3.47 -6.38
N PHE A 422 18.10 4.77 -6.11
CA PHE A 422 18.75 5.77 -6.92
C PHE A 422 19.53 6.74 -6.04
N ALA A 423 20.71 7.12 -6.49
CA ALA A 423 21.52 8.22 -5.97
C ALA A 423 21.19 9.51 -6.73
N VAL A 424 21.11 10.62 -6.02
CA VAL A 424 20.91 11.96 -6.59
C VAL A 424 22.17 12.77 -6.36
N PHE A 425 22.80 13.24 -7.44
CA PHE A 425 23.97 14.10 -7.41
C PHE A 425 23.63 15.49 -7.94
N ASP A 426 24.30 16.53 -7.44
CA ASP A 426 24.32 17.85 -8.07
C ASP A 426 25.20 17.80 -9.32
N SER A 427 24.66 18.20 -10.48
CA SER A 427 25.36 18.08 -11.76
C SER A 427 26.51 19.08 -11.95
N GLY A 428 26.55 20.16 -11.18
CA GLY A 428 27.62 21.16 -11.25
C GLY A 428 28.85 20.78 -10.42
N SER A 429 28.62 20.27 -9.21
CA SER A 429 29.67 19.93 -8.23
C SER A 429 30.00 18.45 -8.12
N GLY A 430 29.14 17.57 -8.63
CA GLY A 430 29.23 16.11 -8.42
C GLY A 430 28.92 15.67 -6.99
N LYS A 431 28.48 16.59 -6.11
CA LYS A 431 28.16 16.28 -4.71
C LYS A 431 26.92 15.38 -4.63
N LEU A 432 27.00 14.30 -3.86
CA LEU A 432 25.84 13.49 -3.48
C LEU A 432 24.86 14.33 -2.63
N LEU A 433 23.63 14.45 -3.10
CA LEU A 433 22.54 15.20 -2.47
C LEU A 433 21.61 14.31 -1.66
N GLY A 434 21.38 13.06 -2.07
CA GLY A 434 20.41 12.18 -1.45
C GLY A 434 20.30 10.81 -2.12
N TYR A 435 19.48 9.94 -1.53
CA TYR A 435 19.05 8.68 -2.12
C TYR A 435 17.52 8.59 -2.14
N PHE A 436 16.95 7.78 -3.04
CA PHE A 436 15.56 7.35 -2.92
C PHE A 436 15.34 5.91 -3.37
N TYR A 437 14.40 5.23 -2.72
CA TYR A 437 13.88 3.92 -3.10
C TYR A 437 12.56 4.05 -3.86
N LEU A 438 12.34 3.18 -4.83
CA LEU A 438 11.08 3.01 -5.55
C LEU A 438 10.53 1.60 -5.33
N ASP A 439 9.39 1.49 -4.65
CA ASP A 439 8.62 0.25 -4.51
C ASP A 439 7.29 0.41 -5.26
N MET A 440 7.32 0.18 -6.58
CA MET A 440 6.24 0.61 -7.47
C MET A 440 5.09 -0.39 -7.63
N PHE A 441 5.30 -1.69 -7.35
CA PHE A 441 4.39 -2.74 -7.82
C PHE A 441 3.53 -3.35 -6.70
N SER A 442 2.31 -3.75 -7.04
CA SER A 442 1.39 -4.44 -6.14
C SER A 442 1.87 -5.85 -5.77
N ARG A 443 1.73 -6.22 -4.50
CA ARG A 443 1.96 -7.59 -3.98
C ARG A 443 1.18 -7.82 -2.68
N GLU A 444 1.00 -9.07 -2.30
CA GLU A 444 0.35 -9.47 -1.04
C GLU A 444 1.10 -8.91 0.19
N GLY A 445 0.36 -8.37 1.16
CA GLY A 445 0.92 -7.80 2.40
C GLY A 445 1.72 -6.50 2.23
N LYS A 446 1.56 -5.80 1.10
CA LYS A 446 2.10 -4.46 0.85
C LYS A 446 0.99 -3.42 0.96
N PHE A 447 1.30 -2.28 1.59
CA PHE A 447 0.43 -1.11 1.69
C PHE A 447 -0.26 -0.71 0.38
N SER A 448 -1.60 -0.71 0.39
CA SER A 448 -2.47 -0.58 -0.77
C SER A 448 -2.60 0.84 -1.36
N GLN A 449 -1.85 1.83 -0.86
CA GLN A 449 -1.92 3.22 -1.32
C GLN A 449 -0.54 3.74 -1.77
N SER A 450 -0.52 4.69 -2.72
CA SER A 450 0.69 5.41 -3.13
C SER A 450 1.06 6.53 -2.16
N CYS A 451 2.33 6.65 -1.77
CA CYS A 451 2.89 7.79 -1.02
C CYS A 451 4.41 7.84 -1.06
N VAL A 452 4.97 9.01 -0.74
CA VAL A 452 6.36 9.16 -0.29
C VAL A 452 6.51 9.10 1.23
N VAL A 453 7.65 8.58 1.68
CA VAL A 453 8.10 8.51 3.07
C VAL A 453 9.56 8.97 3.15
N ALA A 454 9.91 9.81 4.11
CA ALA A 454 11.31 10.05 4.46
C ALA A 454 11.83 8.92 5.37
N LEU A 455 12.82 8.16 4.88
CA LEU A 455 13.57 7.19 5.68
C LEU A 455 14.68 7.88 6.49
N GLN A 456 15.26 8.96 5.97
CA GLN A 456 16.25 9.79 6.66
C GLN A 456 16.14 11.24 6.19
N ASN A 457 16.20 12.19 7.11
CA ASN A 457 16.25 13.62 6.80
C ASN A 457 17.71 14.08 6.64
N ASN A 458 17.91 15.22 5.99
CA ASN A 458 19.16 15.97 6.08
C ASN A 458 19.32 16.55 7.49
N ALA A 459 20.53 16.44 8.06
CA ALA A 459 20.89 17.07 9.32
C ALA A 459 22.40 17.35 9.36
N LEU A 460 22.79 18.41 10.07
CA LEU A 460 24.20 18.76 10.33
C LEU A 460 24.48 18.61 11.84
N PHE A 461 25.46 17.78 12.18
CA PHE A 461 25.86 17.52 13.56
C PHE A 461 26.97 18.45 14.03
N SER A 462 27.09 18.61 15.35
CA SER A 462 28.14 19.40 16.01
C SER A 462 29.57 18.97 15.68
N ASN A 463 29.78 17.70 15.31
CA ASN A 463 31.07 17.16 14.86
C ASN A 463 31.37 17.42 13.37
N GLY A 464 30.51 18.16 12.66
CA GLY A 464 30.64 18.45 11.23
C GLY A 464 30.17 17.32 10.29
N ALA A 465 29.70 16.19 10.81
CA ALA A 465 29.09 15.15 9.98
C ALA A 465 27.70 15.59 9.49
N CYS A 466 27.32 15.14 8.29
CA CYS A 466 26.05 15.48 7.65
C CYS A 466 25.30 14.20 7.25
N GLN A 467 24.03 14.10 7.63
CA GLN A 467 23.15 13.01 7.20
C GLN A 467 22.68 13.25 5.76
N ILE A 468 22.91 12.27 4.89
CA ILE A 468 22.39 12.27 3.52
C ILE A 468 20.89 11.92 3.59
N PRO A 469 19.96 12.73 3.02
CA PRO A 469 18.54 12.42 3.03
C PRO A 469 18.24 11.16 2.20
N VAL A 470 17.28 10.37 2.67
CA VAL A 470 16.83 9.13 2.00
C VAL A 470 15.30 9.11 1.97
N ALA A 471 14.72 9.04 0.78
CA ALA A 471 13.27 8.94 0.56
C ALA A 471 12.84 7.55 0.07
N LEU A 472 11.54 7.27 0.12
CA LEU A 472 10.93 6.06 -0.41
C LEU A 472 9.56 6.39 -1.02
N LEU A 473 9.39 6.14 -2.31
CA LEU A 473 8.12 6.19 -3.01
C LEU A 473 7.51 4.78 -3.09
N ILE A 474 6.33 4.63 -2.49
CA ILE A 474 5.48 3.44 -2.54
C ILE A 474 4.38 3.71 -3.59
N ALA A 475 4.15 2.77 -4.51
CA ALA A 475 3.02 2.80 -5.44
C ALA A 475 2.42 1.41 -5.70
N GLN A 476 1.28 1.37 -6.39
CA GLN A 476 0.47 0.16 -6.63
C GLN A 476 0.24 -0.09 -8.13
N LEU A 477 1.33 -0.23 -8.88
CA LEU A 477 1.29 -0.56 -10.31
C LEU A 477 1.04 -2.05 -10.54
N ALA A 478 0.12 -2.35 -11.45
CA ALA A 478 -0.23 -3.71 -11.83
C ALA A 478 0.85 -4.38 -12.71
N LYS A 479 1.01 -5.69 -12.54
CA LYS A 479 1.78 -6.56 -13.43
C LYS A 479 0.89 -7.64 -14.05
N ASP A 480 1.14 -7.96 -15.32
CA ASP A 480 0.54 -9.11 -16.02
C ASP A 480 1.67 -9.98 -16.60
N GLY A 481 1.59 -11.30 -16.40
CA GLY A 481 2.64 -12.25 -16.78
C GLY A 481 4.02 -12.04 -16.11
N GLY A 482 4.16 -11.05 -15.21
CA GLY A 482 5.43 -10.57 -14.64
C GLY A 482 5.94 -9.25 -15.25
N GLU A 483 5.38 -8.81 -16.37
CA GLU A 483 5.65 -7.50 -16.97
C GLU A 483 4.74 -6.42 -16.38
N ALA A 484 5.22 -5.17 -16.38
CA ALA A 484 4.39 -4.02 -15.99
C ALA A 484 3.32 -3.74 -17.06
N VAL A 485 2.08 -3.53 -16.62
CA VAL A 485 1.00 -3.07 -17.51
C VAL A 485 1.23 -1.57 -17.83
N PRO A 486 0.96 -1.09 -19.06
CA PRO A 486 0.99 0.34 -19.36
C PRO A 486 0.08 1.16 -18.43
N LEU A 487 0.49 2.39 -18.14
CA LEU A 487 -0.17 3.24 -17.15
C LEU A 487 -1.40 3.94 -17.72
N GLY A 488 -2.49 3.94 -16.96
CA GLY A 488 -3.57 4.89 -17.19
C GLY A 488 -3.08 6.33 -16.97
N PHE A 489 -3.61 7.30 -17.71
CA PHE A 489 -3.14 8.68 -17.62
C PHE A 489 -3.21 9.27 -16.20
N SER A 490 -4.21 8.86 -15.41
CA SER A 490 -4.33 9.19 -13.99
C SER A 490 -3.22 8.59 -13.12
N GLU A 491 -2.76 7.36 -13.41
CA GLU A 491 -1.62 6.72 -12.73
C GLU A 491 -0.31 7.46 -13.04
N VAL A 492 -0.17 7.99 -14.27
CA VAL A 492 0.95 8.87 -14.66
C VAL A 492 0.91 10.16 -13.85
N VAL A 493 -0.24 10.84 -13.79
CA VAL A 493 -0.40 12.08 -13.00
C VAL A 493 -0.13 11.83 -11.51
N ASN A 494 -0.57 10.69 -10.97
CA ASN A 494 -0.30 10.30 -9.59
C ASN A 494 1.20 10.03 -9.35
N LEU A 495 1.87 9.32 -10.26
CA LEU A 495 3.32 9.09 -10.17
C LEU A 495 4.12 10.40 -10.26
N PHE A 496 3.67 11.37 -11.05
CA PHE A 496 4.23 12.74 -11.07
C PHE A 496 4.01 13.49 -9.75
N HIS A 497 2.84 13.34 -9.11
CA HIS A 497 2.56 13.93 -7.80
C HIS A 497 3.48 13.34 -6.72
N GLU A 498 3.56 12.01 -6.63
CA GLU A 498 4.41 11.33 -5.65
C GLU A 498 5.90 11.59 -5.91
N PHE A 499 6.36 11.59 -7.16
CA PHE A 499 7.75 11.99 -7.43
C PHE A 499 7.99 13.49 -7.18
N GLY A 500 6.93 14.30 -7.25
CA GLY A 500 6.91 15.67 -6.70
C GLY A 500 7.30 15.68 -5.23
N HIS A 501 6.71 14.84 -4.38
CA HIS A 501 7.08 14.74 -2.95
C HIS A 501 8.52 14.25 -2.72
N VAL A 502 9.04 13.34 -3.54
CA VAL A 502 10.47 12.93 -3.47
C VAL A 502 11.41 14.12 -3.70
N MET A 503 10.98 15.10 -4.50
CA MET A 503 11.72 16.31 -4.85
C MET A 503 11.20 17.58 -4.14
N GLU A 504 10.24 17.45 -3.21
CA GLU A 504 9.49 18.54 -2.56
C GLU A 504 8.86 19.59 -3.53
N TYR A 505 8.50 19.18 -4.76
CA TYR A 505 8.01 20.07 -5.83
C TYR A 505 6.52 19.86 -6.20
N ASP A 506 5.64 20.57 -5.51
CA ASP A 506 4.17 20.51 -5.70
C ASP A 506 3.70 20.88 -7.13
N SER A 507 4.43 21.72 -7.86
CA SER A 507 4.04 22.14 -9.22
C SER A 507 4.24 21.05 -10.30
N CYS A 508 4.75 19.86 -9.94
CA CYS A 508 4.84 18.68 -10.80
C CYS A 508 3.53 18.36 -11.54
N ILE A 509 2.38 18.48 -10.86
CA ILE A 509 1.07 18.16 -11.44
C ILE A 509 0.77 19.05 -12.64
N SER A 510 0.98 20.37 -12.54
CA SER A 510 0.73 21.30 -13.65
C SER A 510 1.67 21.02 -14.81
N ARG A 511 2.96 20.75 -14.53
CA ARG A 511 3.96 20.40 -15.55
C ARG A 511 3.61 19.12 -16.31
N CYS A 512 2.93 18.15 -15.68
CA CYS A 512 2.51 16.89 -16.30
C CYS A 512 1.59 17.07 -17.54
N TYR A 513 0.87 18.19 -17.64
CA TYR A 513 -0.07 18.46 -18.74
C TYR A 513 0.52 19.30 -19.88
N GLU A 514 1.80 19.69 -19.80
CA GLU A 514 2.47 20.40 -20.89
C GLU A 514 2.78 19.46 -22.06
N SER A 515 2.60 19.94 -23.31
CA SER A 515 2.81 19.10 -24.51
C SER A 515 4.24 18.55 -24.57
N PHE A 516 5.25 19.33 -24.16
CA PHE A 516 6.64 18.87 -24.03
C PHE A 516 6.76 17.68 -23.06
N THR A 517 6.22 17.82 -21.85
CA THR A 517 6.22 16.76 -20.82
C THR A 517 5.51 15.52 -21.32
N LEU A 518 4.28 15.66 -21.82
CA LEU A 518 3.47 14.55 -22.32
C LEU A 518 4.19 13.81 -23.44
N LYS A 519 4.82 14.50 -24.38
CA LYS A 519 5.61 13.88 -25.45
C LYS A 519 6.87 13.18 -24.95
N LEU A 520 7.54 13.73 -23.94
CA LEU A 520 8.76 13.16 -23.37
C LEU A 520 8.50 11.85 -22.60
N ILE A 521 7.35 11.74 -21.94
CA ILE A 521 6.95 10.56 -21.15
C ILE A 521 6.08 9.56 -21.93
N SER A 522 5.72 9.86 -23.18
CA SER A 522 4.82 9.02 -23.99
C SER A 522 5.47 8.42 -25.21
N GLY A 523 5.07 7.19 -25.52
CA GLY A 523 5.57 6.37 -26.61
C GLY A 523 4.72 5.12 -26.72
N TYR A 524 4.13 4.88 -27.87
CA TYR A 524 3.21 3.76 -28.08
C TYR A 524 3.87 2.40 -27.75
N ARG A 525 3.22 1.50 -27.01
CA ARG A 525 3.85 0.27 -26.49
C ARG A 525 4.55 -0.59 -27.55
N GLN A 526 4.03 -0.63 -28.78
CA GLN A 526 4.62 -1.38 -29.89
C GLN A 526 5.75 -0.64 -30.62
N ASP A 527 5.80 0.68 -30.47
CA ASP A 527 6.80 1.56 -31.09
C ASP A 527 6.96 2.83 -30.23
N ILE A 528 7.87 2.75 -29.26
CA ILE A 528 8.10 3.81 -28.27
C ILE A 528 8.62 5.11 -28.88
N THR A 529 8.99 5.13 -30.17
CA THR A 529 9.40 6.35 -30.89
C THR A 529 8.22 7.23 -31.32
N LYS A 530 6.98 6.75 -31.14
CA LYS A 530 5.73 7.46 -31.47
C LYS A 530 5.08 8.02 -30.20
N PRO A 531 5.38 9.27 -29.80
CA PRO A 531 4.73 9.93 -28.67
C PRO A 531 3.28 10.32 -29.01
N LEU A 532 2.57 10.83 -28.00
CA LEU A 532 1.28 11.50 -28.21
C LEU A 532 1.41 12.69 -29.16
N VAL A 533 0.45 12.83 -30.08
CA VAL A 533 0.37 13.96 -31.00
C VAL A 533 -0.10 15.23 -30.29
N ASP A 534 0.31 16.41 -30.77
CA ASP A 534 0.00 17.69 -30.11
C ASP A 534 -1.48 17.92 -29.84
N GLU A 535 -2.37 17.42 -30.71
CA GLU A 535 -3.80 17.61 -30.54
C GLU A 535 -4.35 16.82 -29.35
N VAL A 536 -3.84 15.60 -29.09
CA VAL A 536 -4.18 14.84 -27.87
C VAL A 536 -3.60 15.54 -26.64
N CYS A 537 -2.36 16.06 -26.70
CA CYS A 537 -1.78 16.83 -25.61
C CYS A 537 -2.61 18.08 -25.25
N LYS A 538 -3.02 18.87 -26.25
CA LYS A 538 -3.91 20.03 -26.06
C LYS A 538 -5.28 19.62 -25.52
N THR A 539 -5.82 18.50 -25.99
CA THR A 539 -7.14 18.00 -25.58
C THR A 539 -7.10 17.50 -24.13
N LEU A 540 -6.03 16.81 -23.69
CA LEU A 540 -5.78 16.46 -22.29
C LEU A 540 -5.62 17.71 -21.39
N LYS A 541 -4.86 18.73 -21.84
CA LYS A 541 -4.71 19.99 -21.09
C LYS A 541 -6.03 20.76 -20.98
N ARG A 542 -6.88 20.76 -22.02
CA ARG A 542 -8.24 21.32 -21.95
C ARG A 542 -9.16 20.49 -21.04
N TRP A 543 -9.10 19.16 -21.13
CA TRP A 543 -9.91 18.25 -20.33
C TRP A 543 -9.67 18.45 -18.81
N ARG A 544 -8.40 18.67 -18.40
CA ARG A 544 -8.05 19.03 -17.01
C ARG A 544 -8.88 20.18 -16.44
N TYR A 545 -9.12 21.21 -17.24
CA TYR A 545 -9.84 22.42 -16.82
C TYR A 545 -11.36 22.37 -17.13
N SER A 546 -11.86 21.25 -17.66
CA SER A 546 -13.27 21.02 -17.94
C SER A 546 -14.10 21.10 -16.65
N PHE A 547 -15.07 22.02 -16.60
CA PHE A 547 -15.91 22.31 -15.44
C PHE A 547 -15.13 22.62 -14.15
N SER A 548 -13.91 23.15 -14.30
CA SER A 548 -13.01 23.37 -13.17
C SER A 548 -13.50 24.45 -12.22
N ALA A 549 -14.32 25.41 -12.66
CA ALA A 549 -14.88 26.42 -11.76
C ALA A 549 -15.98 25.83 -10.87
N LEU A 550 -16.95 25.08 -11.44
CA LEU A 550 -17.95 24.36 -10.64
C LEU A 550 -17.31 23.35 -9.68
N LYS A 551 -16.33 22.57 -10.13
CA LYS A 551 -15.56 21.64 -9.29
C LYS A 551 -14.86 22.38 -8.13
N SER A 552 -14.33 23.59 -8.38
CA SER A 552 -13.69 24.43 -7.35
C SER A 552 -14.70 25.01 -6.35
N LEU A 553 -15.86 25.50 -6.81
CA LEU A 553 -16.92 26.00 -5.92
C LEU A 553 -17.47 24.89 -5.00
N GLN A 554 -17.56 23.65 -5.49
CA GLN A 554 -17.97 22.51 -4.68
C GLN A 554 -16.94 22.18 -3.58
N GLU A 555 -15.64 22.20 -3.87
CA GLU A 555 -14.60 22.03 -2.82
C GLU A 555 -14.60 23.21 -1.82
N ILE A 556 -14.78 24.44 -2.30
CA ILE A 556 -14.90 25.63 -1.45
C ILE A 556 -16.11 25.53 -0.51
N LEU A 557 -17.25 25.00 -0.96
CA LEU A 557 -18.42 24.76 -0.11
C LEU A 557 -18.10 23.86 1.09
N TYR A 558 -17.42 22.73 0.86
CA TYR A 558 -17.02 21.83 1.95
C TYR A 558 -15.95 22.43 2.85
N CYS A 559 -14.99 23.18 2.30
CA CYS A 559 -13.98 23.88 3.09
C CYS A 559 -14.59 24.98 3.96
N LEU A 560 -15.57 25.75 3.44
CA LEU A 560 -16.29 26.77 4.21
C LEU A 560 -17.19 26.13 5.29
N PHE A 561 -17.76 24.96 5.03
CA PHE A 561 -18.50 24.20 6.03
C PHE A 561 -17.57 23.76 7.18
N ASP A 562 -16.43 23.12 6.87
CA ASP A 562 -15.39 22.72 7.82
C ASP A 562 -14.87 23.89 8.67
N GLN A 563 -14.52 25.02 8.04
CA GLN A 563 -14.09 26.19 8.80
C GLN A 563 -15.17 26.71 9.76
N LYS A 564 -16.41 26.85 9.28
CA LYS A 564 -17.49 27.46 10.08
C LYS A 564 -17.91 26.62 11.28
N ILE A 565 -17.97 25.30 11.17
CA ILE A 565 -18.29 24.45 12.34
C ILE A 565 -17.20 24.49 13.43
N TYR A 566 -15.98 24.94 13.10
CA TYR A 566 -14.86 25.05 14.04
C TYR A 566 -14.45 26.49 14.38
N SER A 567 -15.05 27.52 13.78
CA SER A 567 -14.91 28.93 14.16
C SER A 567 -16.08 29.43 15.00
N ASP A 568 -17.31 29.03 14.64
CA ASP A 568 -18.54 29.60 15.20
C ASP A 568 -19.06 28.70 16.35
N ASP A 569 -19.67 29.29 17.39
CA ASP A 569 -20.31 28.55 18.49
C ASP A 569 -21.74 28.10 18.13
N ASP A 570 -22.17 26.96 18.69
CA ASP A 570 -23.55 26.43 18.64
C ASP A 570 -24.19 26.38 17.24
N VAL A 571 -23.39 26.02 16.23
CA VAL A 571 -23.79 25.96 14.82
C VAL A 571 -24.85 24.88 14.54
N ASP A 572 -26.02 25.27 14.06
CA ASP A 572 -26.96 24.35 13.40
C ASP A 572 -26.41 23.94 12.03
N PHE A 573 -25.94 22.69 11.92
CA PHE A 573 -25.37 22.15 10.69
C PHE A 573 -26.38 22.09 9.52
N HIS A 574 -27.68 21.91 9.79
CA HIS A 574 -28.71 21.89 8.75
C HIS A 574 -28.99 23.30 8.24
N GLN A 575 -29.08 24.30 9.12
CA GLN A 575 -29.23 25.70 8.72
C GLN A 575 -27.98 26.21 7.99
N LEU A 576 -26.78 25.82 8.45
CA LEU A 576 -25.51 26.16 7.80
C LEU A 576 -25.49 25.65 6.36
N ILE A 577 -25.71 24.35 6.12
CA ILE A 577 -25.65 23.84 4.73
C ILE A 577 -26.79 24.39 3.86
N ARG A 578 -28.00 24.58 4.43
CA ARG A 578 -29.15 25.12 3.69
C ARG A 578 -28.95 26.57 3.24
N SER A 579 -28.18 27.36 3.99
CA SER A 579 -27.83 28.74 3.62
C SER A 579 -26.56 28.82 2.76
N LEU A 580 -25.54 28.03 3.07
CA LEU A 580 -24.25 28.07 2.39
C LEU A 580 -24.28 27.42 1.00
N HIS A 581 -25.00 26.30 0.82
CA HIS A 581 -25.04 25.58 -0.45
C HIS A 581 -25.61 26.44 -1.59
N PRO A 582 -26.78 27.12 -1.48
CA PRO A 582 -27.27 27.98 -2.56
C PRO A 582 -26.42 29.24 -2.77
N LYS A 583 -25.75 29.75 -1.71
CA LYS A 583 -24.82 30.90 -1.82
C LYS A 583 -23.61 30.56 -2.70
N VAL A 584 -22.99 29.40 -2.48
CA VAL A 584 -21.77 28.98 -3.18
C VAL A 584 -22.10 28.30 -4.52
N MET A 585 -23.07 27.38 -4.55
CA MET A 585 -23.46 26.61 -5.74
C MET A 585 -24.53 27.32 -6.59
N LEU A 586 -24.44 28.65 -6.71
CA LEU A 586 -25.15 29.45 -7.72
C LEU A 586 -26.68 29.25 -7.75
N GLY A 587 -27.29 29.24 -6.57
CA GLY A 587 -28.73 29.04 -6.38
C GLY A 587 -29.21 27.60 -6.50
N LEU A 588 -28.32 26.61 -6.71
CA LEU A 588 -28.72 25.20 -6.60
C LEU A 588 -29.07 24.87 -5.14
N PRO A 589 -30.26 24.31 -4.85
CA PRO A 589 -30.61 23.87 -3.52
C PRO A 589 -29.82 22.60 -3.15
N VAL A 590 -29.52 22.44 -1.85
CA VAL A 590 -29.03 21.16 -1.32
C VAL A 590 -30.11 20.07 -1.51
N VAL A 591 -29.69 18.84 -1.79
CA VAL A 591 -30.60 17.68 -1.93
C VAL A 591 -31.35 17.47 -0.61
N GLU A 592 -32.65 17.21 -0.67
CA GLU A 592 -33.52 17.29 0.50
C GLU A 592 -33.13 16.30 1.61
N GLY A 593 -32.81 16.85 2.79
CA GLY A 593 -32.40 16.12 3.97
C GLY A 593 -30.98 15.55 3.93
N THR A 594 -30.15 15.91 2.95
CA THR A 594 -28.72 15.59 2.98
C THR A 594 -27.94 16.62 3.79
N ASN A 595 -26.86 16.21 4.45
CA ASN A 595 -26.01 17.10 5.22
C ASN A 595 -24.56 16.58 5.23
N PRO A 596 -23.54 17.37 4.85
CA PRO A 596 -22.13 16.96 4.96
C PRO A 596 -21.76 16.43 6.35
N ALA A 597 -22.37 16.96 7.41
CA ALA A 597 -22.18 16.49 8.78
C ALA A 597 -22.39 14.98 8.97
N SER A 598 -23.17 14.30 8.14
CA SER A 598 -23.45 12.86 8.30
C SER A 598 -22.32 11.95 7.82
N CYS A 599 -21.56 12.37 6.79
CA CYS A 599 -20.66 11.49 6.05
C CYS A 599 -19.31 12.09 5.64
N PHE A 600 -19.04 13.38 5.92
CA PHE A 600 -17.83 14.07 5.51
C PHE A 600 -16.65 13.82 6.48
N THR A 601 -15.94 12.71 6.27
CA THR A 601 -14.85 12.24 7.14
C THR A 601 -13.70 13.23 7.30
N ARG A 602 -13.38 14.05 6.27
CA ARG A 602 -12.30 15.06 6.34
C ARG A 602 -12.50 16.10 7.43
N ALA A 603 -13.75 16.48 7.75
CA ALA A 603 -14.03 17.39 8.85
C ALA A 603 -13.92 16.73 10.25
N VAL A 604 -13.74 15.41 10.30
CA VAL A 604 -13.77 14.60 11.53
C VAL A 604 -12.40 14.06 11.90
N ILE A 605 -11.58 13.73 10.91
CA ILE A 605 -10.28 13.07 11.05
C ILE A 605 -9.27 13.64 10.04
N ASP A 606 -8.04 13.88 10.51
CA ASP A 606 -6.84 14.40 9.83
C ASP A 606 -6.88 15.81 9.21
N SER A 607 -8.05 16.27 8.78
CA SER A 607 -8.23 17.54 8.05
C SER A 607 -9.19 18.49 8.76
N GLU A 608 -9.38 18.33 10.06
CA GLU A 608 -10.39 19.05 10.84
C GLU A 608 -9.99 20.52 11.01
N ALA A 609 -10.86 21.44 10.59
CA ALA A 609 -10.54 22.85 10.39
C ALA A 609 -9.34 23.11 9.45
N THR A 610 -8.93 22.12 8.65
CA THR A 610 -7.78 22.23 7.73
C THR A 610 -8.05 21.67 6.34
N CYS A 611 -9.33 21.41 6.00
CA CYS A 611 -9.74 20.89 4.70
C CYS A 611 -9.27 21.77 3.53
N TYR A 612 -9.27 23.10 3.72
CA TYR A 612 -8.84 24.10 2.75
C TYR A 612 -7.38 23.96 2.29
N SER A 613 -6.52 23.24 3.03
CA SER A 613 -5.07 23.18 2.80
C SER A 613 -4.71 22.68 1.40
N ARG A 614 -5.45 21.72 0.86
CA ARG A 614 -5.29 21.23 -0.52
C ARG A 614 -5.47 22.35 -1.54
N LEU A 615 -6.56 23.11 -1.41
CA LEU A 615 -6.87 24.23 -2.30
C LEU A 615 -5.85 25.37 -2.15
N TRP A 616 -5.43 25.65 -0.90
CA TRP A 616 -4.39 26.61 -0.58
C TRP A 616 -3.06 26.30 -1.29
N SER A 617 -2.58 25.05 -1.19
CA SER A 617 -1.38 24.61 -1.89
C SER A 617 -1.57 24.61 -3.42
N GLU A 618 -2.72 24.18 -3.95
CA GLU A 618 -2.95 24.19 -5.41
C GLU A 618 -2.94 25.62 -5.99
N VAL A 619 -3.50 26.60 -5.27
CA VAL A 619 -3.53 28.01 -5.68
C VAL A 619 -2.11 28.59 -5.77
N TYR A 620 -1.30 28.39 -4.73
CA TYR A 620 0.08 28.90 -4.74
C TYR A 620 1.02 28.08 -5.64
N ALA A 621 0.79 26.78 -5.82
CA ALA A 621 1.48 25.98 -6.84
C ALA A 621 1.15 26.47 -8.27
N ALA A 622 -0.08 26.92 -8.52
CA ALA A 622 -0.45 27.52 -9.81
C ALA A 622 0.28 28.87 -10.04
N ASP A 623 0.43 29.70 -9.01
CA ASP A 623 1.16 30.98 -9.09
C ASP A 623 2.68 30.78 -9.29
N ILE A 624 3.28 29.87 -8.52
CA ILE A 624 4.67 29.42 -8.73
C ILE A 624 4.86 28.91 -10.16
N PHE A 625 3.96 28.07 -10.65
CA PHE A 625 4.04 27.51 -11.99
C PHE A 625 3.92 28.61 -13.07
N ALA A 626 2.89 29.45 -13.00
CA ALA A 626 2.65 30.48 -14.00
C ALA A 626 3.75 31.54 -14.03
N SER A 627 4.21 32.00 -12.86
CA SER A 627 5.19 33.09 -12.74
C SER A 627 6.63 32.67 -13.07
N GLN A 628 7.02 31.43 -12.74
CA GLN A 628 8.44 31.03 -12.78
C GLN A 628 8.73 29.84 -13.70
N PHE A 629 7.73 29.09 -14.15
CA PHE A 629 7.94 27.80 -14.82
C PHE A 629 7.27 27.67 -16.19
N GLY A 630 6.12 28.30 -16.39
CA GLY A 630 5.43 28.56 -17.66
C GLY A 630 5.06 27.35 -18.52
N ASP A 631 4.38 27.63 -19.64
CA ASP A 631 4.04 26.67 -20.71
C ASP A 631 5.29 26.22 -21.54
N GLY A 632 6.51 26.34 -20.98
CA GLY A 632 7.79 26.21 -21.69
C GLY A 632 8.61 24.97 -21.32
N HIS A 633 9.79 24.84 -21.94
CA HIS A 633 10.81 23.84 -21.58
C HIS A 633 11.32 24.07 -20.13
N PRO A 634 11.85 23.03 -19.45
CA PRO A 634 12.46 23.18 -18.13
C PRO A 634 13.53 24.29 -18.13
N ASN A 635 13.35 25.30 -17.27
CA ASN A 635 14.29 26.39 -17.11
C ASN A 635 15.19 26.11 -15.89
N LEU A 636 16.43 25.70 -16.16
CA LEU A 636 17.43 25.38 -15.14
C LEU A 636 17.69 26.54 -14.18
N TYR A 637 17.73 27.79 -14.64
CA TYR A 637 17.97 28.95 -13.76
C TYR A 637 16.84 29.11 -12.72
N ASN A 638 15.58 29.05 -13.17
CA ASN A 638 14.43 29.18 -12.27
C ASN A 638 14.28 27.95 -11.36
N GLY A 639 14.62 26.75 -11.84
CA GLY A 639 14.62 25.54 -11.03
C GLY A 639 15.72 25.50 -9.98
N LEU A 640 16.93 26.00 -10.29
CA LEU A 640 17.99 26.22 -9.29
C LEU A 640 17.58 27.30 -8.26
N GLN A 641 16.97 28.42 -8.70
CA GLN A 641 16.43 29.42 -7.76
C GLN A 641 15.37 28.81 -6.82
N PHE A 642 14.49 27.93 -7.32
CA PHE A 642 13.50 27.24 -6.49
C PHE A 642 14.16 26.25 -5.53
N ARG A 643 15.10 25.44 -6.03
CA ARG A 643 15.89 24.49 -5.24
C ARG A 643 16.59 25.19 -4.08
N ASP A 644 17.28 26.28 -4.35
CA ASP A 644 18.15 26.92 -3.37
C ASP A 644 17.38 27.86 -2.42
N LYS A 645 16.25 28.45 -2.86
CA LYS A 645 15.43 29.36 -2.03
C LYS A 645 14.23 28.73 -1.34
N VAL A 646 13.67 27.63 -1.86
CA VAL A 646 12.44 27.01 -1.34
C VAL A 646 12.72 25.63 -0.76
N LEU A 647 13.45 24.77 -1.48
CA LEU A 647 13.70 23.39 -1.05
C LEU A 647 14.82 23.29 -0.01
N ALA A 648 16.00 23.86 -0.31
CA ALA A 648 17.19 23.73 0.54
C ALA A 648 17.01 24.25 1.99
N PRO A 649 16.19 25.29 2.28
CA PRO A 649 15.91 25.70 3.66
C PRO A 649 14.92 24.77 4.41
N GLY A 650 14.14 23.95 3.69
CA GLY A 650 13.10 23.08 4.24
C GLY A 650 12.20 23.78 5.28
N GLY A 651 11.95 23.10 6.40
CA GLY A 651 11.19 23.63 7.54
C GLY A 651 11.91 24.69 8.38
N GLY A 652 13.16 25.04 8.07
CA GLY A 652 13.99 25.98 8.83
C GLY A 652 13.52 27.44 8.77
N LYS A 653 12.61 27.77 7.85
CA LYS A 653 12.00 29.10 7.67
C LYS A 653 10.46 29.03 7.61
N GLU A 654 9.80 30.17 7.67
CA GLU A 654 8.35 30.26 7.43
C GLU A 654 8.04 30.17 5.92
N ALA A 655 7.02 29.39 5.54
CA ALA A 655 6.66 29.19 4.13
C ALA A 655 6.33 30.50 3.37
N MET A 656 5.72 31.49 4.04
CA MET A 656 5.51 32.82 3.45
C MET A 656 6.84 33.51 3.08
N GLU A 657 7.87 33.39 3.92
CA GLU A 657 9.18 34.01 3.66
C GLU A 657 9.86 33.37 2.44
N LEU A 658 9.83 32.03 2.37
CA LEU A 658 10.39 31.26 1.26
C LEU A 658 9.73 31.64 -0.07
N LEU A 659 8.39 31.63 -0.11
CA LEU A 659 7.64 31.97 -1.33
C LEU A 659 7.81 33.43 -1.74
N THR A 660 7.78 34.38 -0.79
CA THR A 660 8.00 35.79 -1.10
C THR A 660 9.43 36.06 -1.58
N SER A 661 10.44 35.38 -1.01
CA SER A 661 11.85 35.50 -1.45
C SER A 661 12.11 34.88 -2.84
N PHE A 662 11.35 33.83 -3.19
CA PHE A 662 11.42 33.19 -4.49
C PHE A 662 10.66 33.96 -5.58
N LEU A 663 9.42 34.38 -5.31
CA LEU A 663 8.56 35.10 -6.27
C LEU A 663 8.91 36.59 -6.40
N GLY A 664 9.60 37.18 -5.42
CA GLY A 664 9.86 38.63 -5.34
C GLY A 664 8.64 39.47 -4.90
N ARG A 665 7.52 38.80 -4.57
CA ARG A 665 6.25 39.35 -4.09
C ARG A 665 5.51 38.28 -3.28
N GLU A 666 4.47 38.65 -2.54
CA GLU A 666 3.59 37.65 -1.93
C GLU A 666 2.93 36.75 -2.98
N PRO A 667 2.65 35.47 -2.66
CA PRO A 667 1.96 34.55 -3.55
C PRO A 667 0.48 34.91 -3.70
N SER A 668 -0.05 34.77 -4.91
CA SER A 668 -1.29 35.42 -5.34
C SER A 668 -2.27 34.43 -5.99
N THR A 669 -3.54 34.81 -6.15
CA THR A 669 -4.61 33.87 -6.57
C THR A 669 -4.94 33.91 -8.07
N GLU A 670 -4.46 34.94 -8.77
CA GLU A 670 -4.85 35.26 -10.14
C GLU A 670 -4.46 34.16 -11.13
N ALA A 671 -3.27 33.56 -10.98
CA ALA A 671 -2.83 32.45 -11.83
C ALA A 671 -3.76 31.22 -11.75
N TYR A 672 -4.32 30.95 -10.57
CA TYR A 672 -5.28 29.86 -10.36
C TYR A 672 -6.64 30.16 -11.00
N ILE A 673 -7.07 31.43 -10.99
CA ILE A 673 -8.32 31.92 -11.59
C ILE A 673 -8.19 32.01 -13.13
N GLU A 674 -7.06 32.53 -13.62
CA GLU A 674 -6.78 32.68 -15.04
C GLU A 674 -6.64 31.33 -15.74
N SER A 675 -5.92 30.36 -15.13
CA SER A 675 -5.78 29.02 -15.71
C SER A 675 -7.12 28.32 -15.94
N ARG A 676 -8.10 28.49 -15.04
CA ARG A 676 -9.48 27.99 -15.20
C ARG A 676 -10.25 28.73 -16.28
N SER A 677 -10.04 30.04 -16.39
CA SER A 677 -10.69 30.90 -17.38
C SER A 677 -10.16 30.70 -18.81
N LYS A 678 -8.84 30.56 -18.98
CA LYS A 678 -8.10 30.44 -20.26
C LYS A 678 -8.51 29.20 -21.07
N TYR A 679 -8.83 28.10 -20.37
CA TYR A 679 -9.23 26.82 -20.98
C TYR A 679 -10.75 26.54 -20.87
N SER A 680 -11.54 27.52 -20.43
CA SER A 680 -12.99 27.45 -20.39
C SER A 680 -13.62 27.17 -21.76
N LEU A 681 -14.83 26.60 -21.74
CA LEU A 681 -15.63 26.29 -22.92
C LEU A 681 -15.88 27.55 -23.75
N ARG A 682 -15.23 27.62 -24.93
CA ARG A 682 -15.39 28.76 -25.85
C ARG A 682 -16.83 28.88 -26.33
N ARG A 683 -17.47 30.04 -26.10
CA ARG A 683 -18.64 30.46 -26.87
C ARG A 683 -18.22 30.55 -28.35
N GLY A 684 -18.79 29.72 -29.22
CA GLY A 684 -18.59 29.89 -30.67
C GLY A 684 -18.65 28.65 -31.55
N THR A 685 -18.59 27.42 -31.03
CA THR A 685 -18.87 26.22 -31.84
C THR A 685 -20.39 26.02 -32.01
N SER A 686 -21.02 26.96 -32.70
CA SER A 686 -22.33 26.79 -33.35
C SER A 686 -22.27 25.80 -34.53
N GLN A 687 -21.09 25.23 -34.80
CA GLN A 687 -20.92 24.03 -35.60
C GLN A 687 -21.32 22.80 -34.77
N TRP A 688 -22.62 22.66 -34.56
CA TRP A 688 -23.24 21.39 -34.20
C TRP A 688 -22.79 20.34 -35.22
N ILE A 689 -22.11 19.28 -34.78
CA ILE A 689 -22.20 18.01 -35.51
C ILE A 689 -23.70 17.69 -35.51
N ARG A 690 -24.33 17.72 -36.70
CA ARG A 690 -25.75 17.43 -36.81
C ARG A 690 -26.00 16.05 -36.24
N TYR A 691 -26.74 15.98 -35.14
CA TYR A 691 -27.35 14.74 -34.70
C TYR A 691 -28.44 14.38 -35.72
N ASP A 692 -28.07 13.65 -36.78
CA ASP A 692 -29.01 13.08 -37.73
C ASP A 692 -29.34 11.65 -37.29
N PRO A 693 -30.54 11.40 -36.73
CA PRO A 693 -30.93 10.08 -36.25
C PRO A 693 -31.08 9.02 -37.35
N ARG A 694 -30.84 9.36 -38.63
CA ARG A 694 -30.96 8.42 -39.77
C ARG A 694 -29.65 7.76 -40.20
N ASN A 695 -28.48 8.21 -39.73
CA ASN A 695 -27.20 7.67 -40.16
C ASN A 695 -26.68 6.51 -39.27
N HIS A 696 -27.53 5.49 -39.07
CA HIS A 696 -27.09 4.19 -38.56
C HIS A 696 -26.60 3.31 -39.72
N HIS A 697 -25.31 3.38 -40.01
CA HIS A 697 -24.59 2.32 -40.72
C HIS A 697 -23.56 1.68 -39.79
N HIS A 698 -23.36 0.37 -39.97
CA HIS A 698 -22.81 -0.53 -38.95
C HIS A 698 -21.37 -0.19 -38.52
N HIS A 699 -21.23 0.58 -37.45
CA HIS A 699 -20.11 0.45 -36.52
C HIS A 699 -20.64 0.02 -35.15
N HIS A 700 -20.26 -1.20 -34.76
CA HIS A 700 -20.52 -1.70 -33.41
C HIS A 700 -19.85 -0.75 -32.40
N PRO A 701 -20.51 -0.39 -31.29
CA PRO A 701 -19.81 0.23 -30.18
C PRO A 701 -18.76 -0.76 -29.67
N LYS A 702 -17.47 -0.44 -29.88
CA LYS A 702 -16.38 -1.22 -29.30
C LYS A 702 -16.43 -1.03 -27.78
N LYS A 703 -16.20 -2.13 -27.05
CA LYS A 703 -16.27 -2.13 -25.59
C LYS A 703 -15.26 -1.13 -25.00
N PRO A 704 -15.67 -0.23 -24.09
CA PRO A 704 -14.69 0.47 -23.26
C PRO A 704 -13.99 -0.56 -22.35
N PRO A 705 -12.65 -0.52 -22.20
CA PRO A 705 -11.95 -1.44 -21.30
C PRO A 705 -12.20 -1.08 -19.83
N LEU A 706 -12.59 -2.07 -19.03
CA LEU A 706 -13.11 -1.93 -17.66
C LEU A 706 -12.04 -1.66 -16.58
N VAL A 707 -10.98 -0.91 -16.88
CA VAL A 707 -9.86 -0.69 -15.94
C VAL A 707 -9.49 0.79 -15.87
N ASN A 708 -9.57 1.34 -14.64
CA ASN A 708 -9.35 2.76 -14.25
C ASN A 708 -10.54 3.73 -14.43
N LEU A 709 -11.73 3.32 -13.94
CA LEU A 709 -12.89 4.22 -13.74
C LEU A 709 -12.79 5.12 -12.49
N SER A 710 -11.88 4.88 -11.54
CA SER A 710 -11.82 5.61 -10.25
C SER A 710 -11.06 6.94 -10.28
N ALA A 711 -10.06 7.06 -11.14
CA ALA A 711 -8.91 7.90 -10.86
C ALA A 711 -8.97 9.33 -11.44
N GLN A 712 -10.10 9.74 -12.00
CA GLN A 712 -10.35 11.13 -12.45
C GLN A 712 -11.36 11.87 -11.56
N MET A 713 -12.02 11.17 -10.61
CA MET A 713 -13.14 11.73 -9.85
C MET A 713 -13.06 11.56 -8.32
N GLU A 714 -12.03 10.87 -7.83
CA GLU A 714 -11.50 11.06 -6.46
C GLU A 714 -11.28 12.53 -6.09
N VAL A 715 -11.05 13.41 -7.08
CA VAL A 715 -10.78 14.83 -6.89
C VAL A 715 -12.03 15.71 -6.84
N SER A 716 -13.16 15.30 -7.43
CA SER A 716 -14.33 16.20 -7.62
C SER A 716 -15.66 15.68 -7.10
N MET A 717 -15.79 14.40 -6.75
CA MET A 717 -17.04 13.88 -6.16
C MET A 717 -16.89 12.67 -5.24
N SER A 718 -15.76 11.97 -5.28
CA SER A 718 -15.33 11.11 -4.17
C SER A 718 -14.64 11.95 -3.06
N LEU A 719 -15.32 13.03 -2.66
CA LEU A 719 -14.98 13.88 -1.51
C LEU A 719 -15.26 13.22 -0.14
N ASN A 720 -15.56 11.92 -0.16
CA ASN A 720 -15.76 11.04 1.00
C ASN A 720 -14.82 9.81 0.99
N ALA A 721 -13.86 9.68 0.06
CA ALA A 721 -12.99 8.49 0.01
C ALA A 721 -11.53 8.71 -0.44
N LEU A 722 -11.00 9.93 -0.39
CA LEU A 722 -9.54 10.14 -0.29
C LEU A 722 -9.13 10.24 1.18
N THR A 723 -8.97 9.07 1.82
CA THR A 723 -8.57 8.92 3.22
C THR A 723 -7.10 8.48 3.36
N ARG A 724 -6.34 9.32 4.05
CA ARG A 724 -5.14 8.98 4.85
C ARG A 724 -5.24 9.84 6.11
N LEU A 725 -5.45 9.32 7.32
CA LEU A 725 -5.64 7.96 7.83
C LEU A 725 -6.53 8.03 9.10
N PRO A 726 -7.65 7.29 9.23
CA PRO A 726 -8.38 7.27 10.50
C PRO A 726 -7.52 6.70 11.65
N LEU A 727 -7.11 7.58 12.56
CA LEU A 727 -6.46 7.21 13.81
C LEU A 727 -7.46 6.57 14.78
N LYS A 728 -7.20 5.33 15.24
CA LYS A 728 -7.32 4.95 16.68
C LYS A 728 -7.07 3.48 17.01
N ASN A 729 -6.52 3.32 18.21
CA ASN A 729 -6.51 2.09 19.01
C ASN A 729 -7.93 1.57 19.32
N THR A 730 -8.23 0.30 18.99
CA THR A 730 -8.11 -0.83 19.94
C THR A 730 -8.51 -2.16 19.30
N GLY A 731 -7.63 -3.18 19.37
CA GLY A 731 -8.06 -4.59 19.41
C GLY A 731 -8.24 -5.38 18.10
N ARG A 732 -7.11 -5.92 17.59
CA ARG A 732 -6.93 -6.98 16.57
C ARG A 732 -6.86 -6.59 15.09
N LEU A 733 -5.70 -6.98 14.53
CA LEU A 733 -5.34 -7.21 13.12
C LEU A 733 -5.09 -5.98 12.24
N GLU A 734 -3.79 -5.80 11.98
CA GLU A 734 -3.17 -5.33 10.72
C GLU A 734 -3.24 -3.82 10.39
N GLU A 735 -2.07 -3.32 9.97
CA GLU A 735 -1.88 -2.18 9.04
C GLU A 735 -1.88 -0.69 9.54
N PHE A 736 -0.65 -0.13 9.65
CA PHE A 736 -0.21 1.28 9.49
C PHE A 736 -0.38 2.37 10.58
N GLY A 737 0.72 2.69 11.27
CA GLY A 737 1.21 4.07 11.37
C GLY A 737 2.19 4.46 10.25
N LEU A 738 2.31 5.76 9.97
CA LEU A 738 3.39 6.34 9.16
C LEU A 738 3.63 7.77 9.61
N ALA A 739 4.90 8.16 9.75
CA ALA A 739 5.27 9.41 10.42
C ALA A 739 4.65 10.65 9.74
N ARG A 740 3.86 11.42 10.50
CA ARG A 740 3.71 12.85 10.26
C ARG A 740 5.11 13.48 10.37
N HIS A 741 5.49 14.35 9.41
CA HIS A 741 6.54 15.37 9.64
C HIS A 741 6.03 16.49 10.56
N SER A 742 5.35 16.10 11.64
CA SER A 742 4.65 16.92 12.62
C SER A 742 4.31 15.99 13.80
N LEU A 743 5.28 15.82 14.71
CA LEU A 743 5.18 14.92 15.86
C LEU A 743 4.13 15.42 16.88
N PHE A 744 2.85 15.08 16.70
CA PHE A 744 1.78 15.51 17.61
C PHE A 744 0.66 14.47 17.80
N THR A 745 0.05 14.55 19.00
CA THR A 745 -1.11 13.80 19.54
C THR A 745 -0.81 12.40 20.10
N SER A 746 -1.51 12.04 21.19
CA SER A 746 -1.11 11.02 22.18
C SER A 746 -2.29 10.12 22.61
N ARG A 747 -2.11 8.80 22.87
CA ARG A 747 -2.87 8.02 23.90
C ARG A 747 -2.61 6.50 24.01
N THR A 748 -2.74 6.01 25.24
CA THR A 748 -2.70 4.61 25.72
C THR A 748 -4.10 3.96 25.81
N PRO A 749 -4.27 2.62 25.69
CA PRO A 749 -5.59 1.95 25.80
C PRO A 749 -5.77 1.02 27.03
N CYS A 750 -7.03 0.65 27.32
CA CYS A 750 -7.43 -0.41 28.27
C CYS A 750 -8.39 -1.42 27.59
N LEU A 751 -8.50 -2.65 28.11
CA LEU A 751 -9.21 -3.79 27.48
C LEU A 751 -10.73 -3.80 27.73
N GLU A 752 -11.52 -4.28 26.75
CA GLU A 752 -12.35 -5.50 26.90
C GLU A 752 -12.95 -6.03 25.57
N THR A 753 -13.54 -7.24 25.60
CA THR A 753 -13.84 -8.10 24.44
C THR A 753 -15.31 -8.15 23.98
N ALA A 754 -15.55 -8.26 22.65
CA ALA A 754 -16.80 -8.82 22.11
C ALA A 754 -16.63 -9.51 20.73
N GLN A 755 -17.46 -10.51 20.45
CA GLN A 755 -17.43 -11.35 19.22
C GLN A 755 -18.65 -11.12 18.31
N ARG A 756 -18.48 -11.25 16.98
CA ARG A 756 -19.48 -11.78 16.00
C ARG A 756 -18.73 -12.12 14.69
N ARG A 757 -18.88 -13.30 14.06
CA ARG A 757 -20.02 -13.80 13.23
C ARG A 757 -20.34 -12.82 12.08
N ARG A 758 -20.33 -13.19 10.79
CA ARG A 758 -20.85 -14.44 10.17
C ARG A 758 -20.35 -14.65 8.72
N LYS A 759 -20.44 -15.92 8.26
CA LYS A 759 -20.72 -16.45 6.91
C LYS A 759 -20.64 -15.52 5.68
N ALA A 760 -19.94 -16.01 4.65
CA ALA A 760 -20.14 -15.66 3.24
C ALA A 760 -20.65 -16.88 2.43
N LEU A 761 -21.23 -16.64 1.25
CA LEU A 761 -21.70 -17.63 0.28
C LEU A 761 -21.54 -17.00 -1.11
N VAL A 762 -20.44 -17.24 -1.83
CA VAL A 762 -20.31 -18.24 -2.91
C VAL A 762 -21.33 -18.07 -4.04
N VAL A 763 -20.86 -17.67 -5.24
CA VAL A 763 -21.51 -17.96 -6.53
C VAL A 763 -20.44 -18.26 -7.59
N GLU A 764 -20.64 -19.32 -8.39
CA GLU A 764 -19.82 -19.65 -9.58
C GLU A 764 -20.23 -18.82 -10.80
N ALA A 765 -19.32 -18.67 -11.78
CA ALA A 765 -19.72 -18.46 -13.19
C ALA A 765 -18.96 -19.38 -14.15
N LYS A 766 -19.72 -20.07 -15.01
CA LYS A 766 -19.21 -21.04 -16.01
C LYS A 766 -18.80 -20.34 -17.31
N GLY A 767 -17.61 -20.64 -17.83
CA GLY A 767 -17.20 -20.32 -19.20
C GLY A 767 -17.40 -21.46 -20.20
N LYS A 768 -17.37 -21.13 -21.51
CA LYS A 768 -17.16 -21.98 -22.72
C LYS A 768 -17.26 -21.05 -23.97
N LYS A 769 -16.73 -21.33 -25.16
CA LYS A 769 -16.32 -22.60 -25.81
C LYS A 769 -15.39 -22.35 -27.03
N GLY A 770 -14.54 -23.32 -27.39
CA GLY A 770 -13.75 -23.35 -28.65
C GLY A 770 -12.32 -23.87 -28.41
N MET A 771 -12.05 -25.18 -28.32
CA MET A 771 -11.85 -26.16 -29.41
C MET A 771 -10.72 -25.80 -30.40
N ALA A 772 -9.73 -26.67 -30.70
CA ALA A 772 -9.37 -27.98 -30.11
C ALA A 772 -7.93 -28.41 -30.53
N ALA A 773 -7.29 -29.29 -29.75
CA ALA A 773 -6.18 -30.13 -30.20
C ALA A 773 -6.32 -31.55 -29.60
N ARG A 774 -5.87 -32.58 -30.32
CA ARG A 774 -6.34 -33.98 -30.16
C ARG A 774 -5.70 -34.76 -28.99
N GLN A 775 -6.41 -35.81 -28.59
CA GLN A 775 -6.12 -36.69 -27.45
C GLN A 775 -4.92 -37.62 -27.69
N TYR A 776 -4.26 -38.00 -26.58
CA TYR A 776 -3.79 -39.37 -26.37
C TYR A 776 -4.66 -39.99 -25.26
N GLN A 777 -5.52 -40.95 -25.62
CA GLN A 777 -6.28 -41.71 -24.62
C GLN A 777 -5.43 -42.86 -24.08
N ARG A 778 -5.08 -42.80 -22.80
CA ARG A 778 -4.95 -44.00 -21.97
C ARG A 778 -6.21 -44.13 -21.14
N THR A 779 -6.85 -45.29 -21.15
CA THR A 779 -7.93 -45.63 -20.22
C THR A 779 -7.37 -45.55 -18.80
N PRO A 780 -7.97 -44.76 -17.88
CA PRO A 780 -7.52 -44.75 -16.49
C PRO A 780 -7.80 -46.12 -15.84
N PRO A 781 -6.95 -46.57 -14.90
CA PRO A 781 -7.19 -47.82 -14.18
C PRO A 781 -8.52 -47.77 -13.40
N PRO A 782 -9.18 -48.93 -13.18
CA PRO A 782 -10.40 -48.98 -12.39
C PRO A 782 -10.14 -48.47 -10.97
N MET A 783 -10.98 -47.54 -10.49
CA MET A 783 -10.82 -46.99 -9.15
C MET A 783 -11.21 -48.03 -8.09
N PRO A 784 -10.53 -48.09 -6.93
CA PRO A 784 -10.91 -48.99 -5.85
C PRO A 784 -12.35 -48.73 -5.40
N LYS A 785 -13.15 -49.80 -5.32
CA LYS A 785 -14.48 -49.73 -4.70
C LYS A 785 -14.31 -49.42 -3.22
N ILE A 786 -15.00 -48.39 -2.77
CA ILE A 786 -14.93 -47.87 -1.40
C ILE A 786 -16.32 -48.01 -0.78
N GLU A 787 -16.41 -48.77 0.31
CA GLU A 787 -17.59 -48.81 1.17
C GLU A 787 -17.67 -47.51 1.98
N ASP A 788 -18.87 -46.94 2.12
CA ASP A 788 -19.11 -45.70 2.84
C ASP A 788 -19.33 -45.98 4.33
N ASP A 789 -18.24 -45.90 5.09
CA ASP A 789 -18.20 -46.03 6.55
C ASP A 789 -18.47 -44.69 7.28
N GLY A 790 -18.83 -43.63 6.54
CA GLY A 790 -19.13 -42.31 7.10
C GLY A 790 -17.94 -41.61 7.76
N ASN A 791 -16.71 -42.04 7.48
CA ASN A 791 -15.47 -41.51 8.05
C ASN A 791 -14.71 -40.63 7.04
N PRO A 792 -14.06 -39.53 7.47
CA PRO A 792 -13.30 -38.67 6.55
C PRO A 792 -12.08 -39.41 5.99
N ARG A 793 -11.82 -39.27 4.70
CA ARG A 793 -10.70 -39.94 4.01
C ARG A 793 -9.67 -38.92 3.51
N PHE A 794 -8.40 -39.27 3.61
CA PHE A 794 -7.28 -38.41 3.24
C PHE A 794 -6.40 -39.11 2.21
N VAL A 795 -6.21 -38.48 1.05
CA VAL A 795 -5.25 -38.93 0.03
C VAL A 795 -3.88 -38.40 0.43
N ILE A 796 -2.90 -39.29 0.54
CA ILE A 796 -1.51 -38.95 0.84
C ILE A 796 -0.72 -38.81 -0.46
N PHE A 797 0.12 -37.79 -0.52
CA PHE A 797 1.01 -37.48 -1.63
C PHE A 797 2.47 -37.50 -1.18
N ILE A 798 3.37 -37.82 -2.12
CA ILE A 798 4.81 -37.80 -1.93
C ILE A 798 5.48 -37.04 -3.09
N ARG A 799 6.57 -36.33 -2.83
CA ARG A 799 7.44 -35.70 -3.83
C ARG A 799 8.91 -35.81 -3.44
N MET A 800 9.80 -35.59 -4.39
CA MET A 800 11.24 -35.47 -4.14
C MET A 800 11.55 -34.06 -3.58
N ALA A 801 12.40 -33.96 -2.56
CA ALA A 801 12.78 -32.66 -2.00
C ALA A 801 13.81 -31.89 -2.87
N ASN A 802 14.69 -32.61 -3.57
CA ASN A 802 15.84 -32.04 -4.28
C ASN A 802 15.89 -32.47 -5.77
N VAL A 803 15.42 -31.62 -6.69
CA VAL A 803 15.51 -31.85 -8.15
C VAL A 803 16.79 -31.22 -8.72
N ARG A 804 17.96 -31.66 -8.25
CA ARG A 804 19.26 -31.12 -8.72
C ARG A 804 20.01 -31.99 -9.75
N LEU A 805 19.78 -33.30 -9.81
CA LEU A 805 20.50 -34.16 -10.76
C LEU A 805 20.00 -34.03 -12.22
N PHE A 806 18.68 -33.91 -12.43
CA PHE A 806 18.10 -33.82 -13.77
C PHE A 806 18.45 -32.51 -14.49
N LEU A 807 18.62 -31.41 -13.74
CA LEU A 807 19.04 -30.12 -14.30
C LEU A 807 20.45 -30.17 -14.87
N SER A 808 21.41 -30.82 -14.18
CA SER A 808 22.80 -30.88 -14.65
C SER A 808 22.92 -31.58 -16.01
N ILE A 809 22.19 -32.70 -16.20
CA ILE A 809 22.24 -33.46 -17.45
C ILE A 809 21.61 -32.66 -18.60
N ILE A 810 20.46 -32.01 -18.37
CA ILE A 810 19.80 -31.16 -19.38
C ILE A 810 20.68 -29.94 -19.71
N ILE A 811 21.29 -29.29 -18.72
CA ILE A 811 22.20 -28.15 -18.94
C ILE A 811 23.41 -28.59 -19.76
N SER A 812 24.08 -29.70 -19.42
CA SER A 812 25.21 -30.21 -20.21
C SER A 812 24.82 -30.58 -21.65
N LEU A 813 23.64 -31.20 -21.86
CA LEU A 813 23.15 -31.54 -23.19
C LEU A 813 22.80 -30.28 -24.02
N VAL A 814 22.22 -29.26 -23.39
CA VAL A 814 21.89 -27.97 -24.03
C VAL A 814 23.15 -27.17 -24.35
N THR A 815 24.18 -27.18 -23.49
CA THR A 815 25.48 -26.55 -23.78
C THR A 815 26.17 -27.24 -24.95
N TYR A 816 26.14 -28.58 -25.00
CA TYR A 816 26.70 -29.36 -26.11
C TYR A 816 25.98 -29.06 -27.44
N LEU A 817 24.64 -29.07 -27.45
CA LEU A 817 23.85 -28.78 -28.66
C LEU A 817 23.98 -27.32 -29.12
N LYS A 818 24.06 -26.35 -28.20
CA LYS A 818 24.33 -24.93 -28.54
C LYS A 818 25.69 -24.71 -29.18
N SER A 819 26.67 -25.59 -28.95
CA SER A 819 28.00 -25.50 -29.56
C SER A 819 28.07 -26.07 -30.99
N CYS A 820 27.00 -26.70 -31.50
CA CYS A 820 27.06 -27.46 -32.75
C CYS A 820 26.11 -27.00 -33.88
N CYS A 821 25.04 -26.22 -33.61
CA CYS A 821 24.13 -25.74 -34.67
C CYS A 821 23.38 -24.45 -34.31
N VAL A 822 23.24 -23.54 -35.29
CA VAL A 822 22.52 -22.27 -35.14
C VAL A 822 21.01 -22.48 -35.33
N ILE A 823 20.30 -22.81 -34.26
CA ILE A 823 18.83 -22.70 -34.19
C ILE A 823 18.45 -22.17 -32.80
N SER A 824 17.72 -21.04 -32.76
CA SER A 824 17.13 -20.53 -31.53
C SER A 824 15.85 -21.31 -31.18
N VAL A 825 15.87 -22.06 -30.09
CA VAL A 825 14.68 -22.74 -29.54
C VAL A 825 14.43 -22.23 -28.13
N SER A 826 13.34 -21.48 -27.95
CA SER A 826 12.88 -21.03 -26.63
C SER A 826 12.12 -22.14 -25.92
N TRP A 827 12.62 -22.57 -24.76
CA TRP A 827 11.90 -23.48 -23.84
C TRP A 827 11.57 -22.76 -22.54
N ASN A 828 10.29 -22.62 -22.25
CA ASN A 828 9.78 -21.96 -21.04
C ASN A 828 9.69 -22.99 -19.88
N MET A 829 10.78 -23.16 -19.12
CA MET A 829 10.83 -24.11 -18.01
C MET A 829 10.27 -23.56 -16.69
N LYS A 830 8.95 -23.67 -16.49
CA LYS A 830 8.39 -23.71 -15.13
C LYS A 830 8.74 -25.07 -14.50
N GLN A 831 9.64 -25.12 -13.52
CA GLN A 831 9.88 -26.34 -12.75
C GLN A 831 8.69 -26.65 -11.84
N VAL A 832 7.85 -27.58 -12.27
CA VAL A 832 6.72 -28.10 -11.50
C VAL A 832 7.21 -29.09 -10.44
N TYR A 833 7.01 -28.77 -9.16
CA TYR A 833 7.11 -29.74 -8.07
C TYR A 833 5.94 -30.72 -8.16
N LEU A 834 6.08 -31.79 -8.95
CA LEU A 834 5.01 -32.74 -9.18
C LEU A 834 4.80 -33.64 -7.95
N TRP A 835 3.62 -33.57 -7.35
CA TRP A 835 3.16 -34.47 -6.28
C TRP A 835 2.65 -35.79 -6.86
N TYR A 836 2.95 -36.92 -6.21
CA TYR A 836 2.49 -38.25 -6.61
C TYR A 836 1.53 -38.81 -5.54
N PRO A 837 0.27 -39.17 -5.87
CA PRO A 837 -0.64 -39.81 -4.91
C PRO A 837 -0.15 -41.23 -4.58
N LEU A 838 -0.28 -41.62 -3.32
CA LEU A 838 0.37 -42.81 -2.76
C LEU A 838 -0.61 -43.78 -2.08
N SER A 839 -1.45 -43.26 -1.18
CA SER A 839 -2.36 -44.06 -0.35
C SER A 839 -3.58 -43.26 0.11
N ILE A 840 -4.57 -43.97 0.65
CA ILE A 840 -5.72 -43.38 1.35
C ILE A 840 -5.66 -43.79 2.81
N ILE A 841 -5.83 -42.81 3.71
CA ILE A 841 -5.99 -43.02 5.16
C ILE A 841 -7.44 -42.67 5.52
N ALA A 842 -8.14 -43.58 6.20
CA ALA A 842 -9.43 -43.29 6.82
C ALA A 842 -9.20 -42.70 8.23
N GLY A 843 -9.84 -41.57 8.54
CA GLY A 843 -9.80 -40.95 9.85
C GLY A 843 -10.85 -41.55 10.80
N GLY A 844 -10.49 -41.77 12.06
CA GLY A 844 -11.43 -42.23 13.10
C GLY A 844 -12.30 -41.10 13.66
N THR A 845 -12.97 -41.36 14.77
CA THR A 845 -13.90 -40.42 15.43
C THR A 845 -13.26 -39.05 15.70
N THR A 846 -12.01 -39.00 16.15
CA THR A 846 -11.26 -37.75 16.37
C THR A 846 -11.08 -36.96 15.08
N ALA A 847 -10.69 -37.63 13.99
CA ALA A 847 -10.55 -36.98 12.69
C ALA A 847 -11.90 -36.48 12.15
N LYS A 848 -12.99 -37.21 12.41
CA LYS A 848 -14.36 -36.80 12.07
C LYS A 848 -14.78 -35.54 12.82
N ILE A 849 -14.46 -35.44 14.11
CA ILE A 849 -14.67 -34.22 14.92
C ILE A 849 -13.80 -33.06 14.39
N MET A 850 -12.52 -33.28 14.12
CA MET A 850 -11.61 -32.26 13.59
C MET A 850 -12.04 -31.74 12.21
N VAL A 851 -12.51 -32.62 11.31
CA VAL A 851 -13.02 -32.25 9.99
C VAL A 851 -14.36 -31.49 10.13
N ALA A 852 -15.28 -31.93 11.00
CA ALA A 852 -16.51 -31.18 11.28
C ALA A 852 -16.24 -29.79 11.92
N ALA A 853 -15.12 -29.64 12.64
CA ALA A 853 -14.69 -28.37 13.22
C ALA A 853 -13.93 -27.44 12.23
N LYS A 854 -13.45 -27.96 11.09
CA LYS A 854 -12.69 -27.22 10.06
C LYS A 854 -13.39 -25.94 9.59
N ASP A 855 -14.70 -26.00 9.44
CA ASP A 855 -15.52 -24.92 8.88
C ASP A 855 -16.07 -23.94 9.94
N ASN A 856 -15.81 -24.20 11.23
CA ASN A 856 -16.14 -23.31 12.32
C ASN A 856 -14.96 -22.37 12.65
N LEU A 857 -15.25 -21.07 12.83
CA LEU A 857 -14.26 -20.01 13.12
C LEU A 857 -13.28 -20.36 14.25
N LEU A 858 -13.76 -21.02 15.31
CA LEU A 858 -12.93 -21.44 16.44
C LEU A 858 -12.08 -22.68 16.12
N GLY A 859 -12.67 -23.67 15.43
CA GLY A 859 -11.98 -24.90 15.03
C GLY A 859 -10.88 -24.67 14.00
N LYS A 860 -11.06 -23.72 13.07
CA LYS A 860 -10.04 -23.31 12.10
C LYS A 860 -8.78 -22.75 12.76
N TYR A 861 -8.87 -22.17 13.96
CA TYR A 861 -7.71 -21.73 14.75
C TYR A 861 -7.12 -22.85 15.61
N ILE A 862 -7.96 -23.67 16.26
CA ILE A 862 -7.52 -24.73 17.19
C ILE A 862 -6.91 -25.94 16.45
N TYR A 863 -7.43 -26.30 15.27
CA TYR A 863 -7.06 -27.54 14.57
C TYR A 863 -6.22 -27.33 13.29
N LYS A 864 -5.83 -26.08 12.97
CA LYS A 864 -5.18 -25.69 11.69
C LYS A 864 -4.03 -26.62 11.29
N ASP A 865 -3.15 -26.91 12.25
CA ASP A 865 -1.98 -27.75 12.05
C ASP A 865 -2.17 -29.17 12.61
N THR A 866 -3.20 -29.42 13.43
CA THR A 866 -3.33 -30.64 14.23
C THR A 866 -3.61 -31.87 13.37
N ILE A 867 -4.44 -31.73 12.32
CA ILE A 867 -4.65 -32.79 11.32
C ILE A 867 -3.33 -33.08 10.58
N ALA A 868 -2.60 -32.04 10.15
CA ALA A 868 -1.33 -32.19 9.46
C ALA A 868 -0.26 -32.87 10.34
N ARG A 869 -0.13 -32.47 11.61
CA ARG A 869 0.80 -33.08 12.56
C ARG A 869 0.45 -34.54 12.87
N ASN A 870 -0.83 -34.87 13.01
CA ASN A 870 -1.27 -36.25 13.25
C ASN A 870 -1.02 -37.16 12.04
N ILE A 871 -1.37 -36.71 10.82
CA ILE A 871 -1.08 -37.44 9.58
C ILE A 871 0.44 -37.60 9.38
N ALA A 872 1.22 -36.55 9.64
CA ALA A 872 2.68 -36.61 9.60
C ALA A 872 3.25 -37.61 10.62
N ALA A 873 2.75 -37.63 11.85
CA ALA A 873 3.19 -38.58 12.88
C ALA A 873 2.91 -40.05 12.50
N VAL A 874 1.80 -40.33 11.79
CA VAL A 874 1.51 -41.66 11.23
C VAL A 874 2.51 -41.99 10.10
N ILE A 875 2.75 -41.06 9.16
CA ILE A 875 3.65 -41.29 8.02
C ILE A 875 5.11 -41.48 8.45
N TYR A 876 5.62 -40.68 9.39
CA TYR A 876 7.00 -40.80 9.86
C TYR A 876 7.23 -42.00 10.78
N ARG A 877 6.18 -42.64 11.30
CA ARG A 877 6.31 -43.90 12.08
C ARG A 877 6.63 -45.09 11.14
N ASP A 878 5.98 -45.16 9.98
CA ASP A 878 6.11 -46.25 9.01
C ASP A 878 6.90 -45.85 7.74
N GLU A 879 7.72 -44.80 7.84
CA GLU A 879 8.27 -44.07 6.69
C GLU A 879 8.99 -44.95 5.67
N LYS A 880 9.78 -45.93 6.14
CA LYS A 880 10.57 -46.82 5.26
C LYS A 880 9.70 -47.69 4.36
N GLU A 881 8.58 -48.23 4.86
CA GLU A 881 7.67 -49.04 4.04
C GLU A 881 6.80 -48.17 3.13
N ILE A 882 6.46 -46.95 3.57
CA ILE A 882 5.78 -45.94 2.75
C ILE A 882 6.66 -45.50 1.57
N GLN A 883 7.94 -45.19 1.79
CA GLN A 883 8.91 -44.87 0.74
C GLN A 883 9.13 -46.05 -0.21
N LYS A 884 9.31 -47.27 0.31
CA LYS A 884 9.48 -48.49 -0.49
C LYS A 884 8.27 -48.78 -1.38
N THR A 885 7.05 -48.57 -0.86
CA THR A 885 5.81 -48.66 -1.63
C THR A 885 5.72 -47.56 -2.69
N ALA A 886 6.08 -46.32 -2.34
CA ALA A 886 6.11 -45.20 -3.28
C ALA A 886 7.10 -45.42 -4.43
N ILE A 887 8.29 -45.94 -4.14
CA ILE A 887 9.32 -46.27 -5.12
C ILE A 887 8.92 -47.46 -6.01
N LYS A 888 8.11 -48.40 -5.49
CA LYS A 888 7.52 -49.50 -6.27
C LYS A 888 6.43 -48.99 -7.23
N GLN A 889 5.56 -48.08 -6.78
CA GLN A 889 4.48 -47.49 -7.58
C GLN A 889 5.00 -46.47 -8.62
N HIS A 890 5.87 -45.56 -8.19
CA HIS A 890 6.33 -44.40 -8.98
C HIS A 890 7.84 -44.50 -9.24
N ARG A 891 8.22 -45.10 -10.38
CA ARG A 891 9.63 -45.36 -10.75
C ARG A 891 10.55 -44.12 -10.69
N VAL A 892 9.99 -42.93 -10.90
CA VAL A 892 10.72 -41.63 -10.85
C VAL A 892 11.32 -41.36 -9.46
N LEU A 893 10.74 -41.92 -8.40
CA LEU A 893 11.18 -41.71 -7.02
C LEU A 893 12.44 -42.52 -6.64
N ARG A 894 12.91 -43.44 -7.51
CA ARG A 894 14.10 -44.27 -7.25
C ARG A 894 15.40 -43.49 -7.05
N THR A 895 15.49 -42.28 -7.63
CA THR A 895 16.70 -41.44 -7.58
C THR A 895 16.65 -40.38 -6.48
N ALA A 896 15.61 -40.38 -5.63
CA ALA A 896 15.43 -39.38 -4.60
C ALA A 896 16.23 -39.70 -3.34
N THR A 897 16.99 -38.73 -2.84
CA THR A 897 17.74 -38.82 -1.57
C THR A 897 16.95 -38.32 -0.35
N GLU A 898 15.88 -37.55 -0.59
CA GLU A 898 15.05 -36.92 0.43
C GLU A 898 13.63 -36.75 -0.13
N PHE A 899 12.62 -37.02 0.69
CA PHE A 899 11.21 -36.96 0.34
C PHE A 899 10.46 -35.87 1.11
N ARG A 900 9.38 -35.37 0.52
CA ARG A 900 8.37 -34.55 1.20
C ARG A 900 7.00 -35.17 1.01
N TYR A 901 6.14 -35.02 2.02
CA TYR A 901 4.81 -35.61 2.04
C TYR A 901 3.76 -34.50 2.10
N GLY A 902 2.58 -34.80 1.56
CA GLY A 902 1.43 -33.91 1.59
C GLY A 902 0.13 -34.70 1.70
N TYR A 903 -0.98 -34.01 1.94
CA TYR A 903 -2.29 -34.65 2.02
C TYR A 903 -3.40 -33.79 1.42
N LYS A 904 -4.52 -34.44 1.09
CA LYS A 904 -5.77 -33.80 0.65
C LYS A 904 -6.97 -34.55 1.20
N LEU A 905 -7.95 -33.82 1.76
CA LEU A 905 -9.22 -34.41 2.22
C LEU A 905 -10.09 -34.80 1.02
N VAL A 906 -10.74 -35.96 1.08
CA VAL A 906 -11.76 -36.38 0.12
C VAL A 906 -13.09 -35.74 0.50
N GLU A 907 -13.42 -34.62 -0.14
CA GLU A 907 -14.68 -33.91 0.09
C GLU A 907 -15.81 -34.49 -0.78
N ASN A 908 -16.99 -34.69 -0.19
CA ASN A 908 -18.21 -35.18 -0.83
C ASN A 908 -18.03 -36.46 -1.67
N GLY A 909 -17.17 -37.38 -1.22
CA GLY A 909 -16.86 -38.64 -1.92
C GLY A 909 -16.11 -38.48 -3.25
N ASN A 910 -15.69 -37.26 -3.62
CA ASN A 910 -15.08 -36.98 -4.92
C ASN A 910 -13.60 -37.38 -4.98
N MET A 911 -13.36 -38.69 -5.04
CA MET A 911 -12.02 -39.29 -5.17
C MET A 911 -11.23 -38.72 -6.36
N ARG A 912 -11.88 -38.38 -7.47
CA ARG A 912 -11.21 -37.84 -8.67
C ARG A 912 -10.63 -36.44 -8.42
N ALA A 913 -11.31 -35.58 -7.67
CA ALA A 913 -10.77 -34.28 -7.27
C ALA A 913 -9.66 -34.40 -6.20
N ALA A 914 -9.80 -35.38 -5.29
CA ALA A 914 -8.82 -35.64 -4.24
C ALA A 914 -7.49 -36.22 -4.76
N LEU A 915 -7.50 -36.91 -5.91
CA LEU A 915 -6.31 -37.42 -6.60
C LEU A 915 -5.62 -36.38 -7.50
N SER A 916 -6.16 -35.15 -7.63
CA SER A 916 -5.49 -34.05 -8.34
C SER A 916 -4.22 -33.63 -7.61
N THR A 917 -3.16 -33.33 -8.37
CA THR A 917 -1.88 -32.81 -7.84
C THR A 917 -1.93 -31.31 -7.51
N SER A 918 -3.06 -30.63 -7.75
CA SER A 918 -3.31 -29.26 -7.31
C SER A 918 -3.70 -29.23 -5.83
N ASP A 919 -3.35 -28.14 -5.14
CA ASP A 919 -3.87 -27.83 -3.79
C ASP A 919 -3.56 -28.89 -2.72
N VAL A 920 -2.42 -29.57 -2.86
CA VAL A 920 -1.90 -30.54 -1.88
C VAL A 920 -1.30 -29.77 -0.70
N ILE A 921 -1.76 -30.07 0.53
CA ILE A 921 -1.24 -29.45 1.76
C ILE A 921 0.02 -30.21 2.18
N GLU A 922 1.17 -29.54 2.19
CA GLU A 922 2.44 -30.13 2.63
C GLU A 922 2.44 -30.38 4.15
N LEU A 923 2.99 -31.53 4.55
CA LEU A 923 3.09 -31.97 5.94
C LEU A 923 4.37 -31.41 6.60
N PRO A 924 4.34 -31.11 7.91
CA PRO A 924 5.54 -30.68 8.65
C PRO A 924 6.62 -31.76 8.62
N THR A 925 7.89 -31.38 8.74
CA THR A 925 9.02 -32.35 8.75
C THR A 925 9.12 -33.09 10.08
N GLN A 926 9.82 -34.24 10.09
CA GLN A 926 10.06 -35.02 11.31
C GLN A 926 10.72 -34.18 12.43
N ASP A 927 11.63 -33.26 12.09
CA ASP A 927 12.26 -32.37 13.08
C ASP A 927 11.31 -31.30 13.64
N GLN A 928 10.33 -30.85 12.86
CA GLN A 928 9.26 -29.96 13.32
C GLN A 928 8.26 -30.66 14.27
N LEU A 929 8.25 -32.01 14.29
CA LEU A 929 7.46 -32.79 15.25
C LEU A 929 8.22 -33.06 16.56
N LYS A 930 9.56 -33.18 16.54
CA LYS A 930 10.38 -33.53 17.72
C LYS A 930 10.24 -32.54 18.88
N THR A 931 10.09 -31.24 18.62
CA THR A 931 9.93 -30.20 19.67
C THR A 931 8.57 -30.22 20.37
N VAL A 932 7.63 -31.06 19.91
CA VAL A 932 6.23 -31.07 20.34
C VAL A 932 5.74 -32.48 20.72
N PHE A 933 6.47 -33.54 20.36
CA PHE A 933 6.09 -34.93 20.61
C PHE A 933 5.84 -35.23 22.09
N ASP A 934 6.66 -34.67 22.99
CA ASP A 934 6.51 -34.81 24.45
C ASP A 934 5.33 -34.03 25.03
N LYS A 935 4.72 -33.10 24.27
CA LYS A 935 3.57 -32.28 24.73
C LYS A 935 2.22 -32.74 24.17
N VAL A 936 2.19 -33.51 23.09
CA VAL A 936 0.94 -33.95 22.44
C VAL A 936 0.42 -35.27 23.04
N LYS A 937 1.32 -36.12 23.55
CA LYS A 937 0.96 -37.41 24.16
C LYS A 937 0.02 -37.26 25.36
N ASP A 938 0.17 -36.18 26.12
CA ASP A 938 -0.60 -35.91 27.34
C ASP A 938 -2.00 -35.31 27.08
N PHE A 939 -2.31 -34.88 25.84
CA PHE A 939 -3.51 -34.08 25.58
C PHE A 939 -4.56 -34.74 24.67
N PHE A 940 -4.20 -35.76 23.86
CA PHE A 940 -5.12 -36.33 22.85
C PHE A 940 -5.07 -37.87 22.66
N GLY A 941 -4.37 -38.61 23.52
CA GLY A 941 -4.28 -40.09 23.39
C GLY A 941 -3.36 -40.56 22.25
N ASP A 942 -3.25 -41.88 22.03
CA ASP A 942 -2.39 -42.41 20.96
C ASP A 942 -3.00 -42.08 19.59
N ALA A 943 -2.22 -41.46 18.71
CA ALA A 943 -2.69 -41.00 17.38
C ALA A 943 -3.27 -42.13 16.51
N LYS A 944 -2.93 -43.38 16.85
CA LYS A 944 -3.46 -44.62 16.25
C LYS A 944 -4.96 -44.85 16.49
N GLU A 945 -5.54 -44.28 17.54
CA GLU A 945 -7.00 -44.31 17.76
C GLU A 945 -7.73 -43.25 16.91
N SER A 946 -7.00 -42.21 16.49
CA SER A 946 -7.56 -41.09 15.71
C SER A 946 -7.55 -41.30 14.20
N PHE A 947 -6.72 -42.20 13.67
CA PHE A 947 -6.60 -42.52 12.24
C PHE A 947 -6.37 -44.03 12.01
N GLY A 948 -7.13 -44.62 11.10
CA GLY A 948 -7.11 -46.06 10.79
C GLY A 948 -5.97 -46.49 9.86
N LYS A 949 -5.95 -47.79 9.53
CA LYS A 949 -4.92 -48.42 8.67
C LYS A 949 -4.78 -47.70 7.32
N ILE A 950 -3.53 -47.55 6.88
CA ILE A 950 -3.17 -47.05 5.55
C ILE A 950 -3.60 -48.09 4.50
N SER A 951 -4.27 -47.65 3.44
CA SER A 951 -4.74 -48.50 2.34
C SER A 951 -4.14 -48.06 0.98
N SER A 952 -3.70 -49.02 0.17
CA SER A 952 -3.02 -48.76 -1.11
C SER A 952 -4.01 -48.51 -2.25
N LEU A 953 -3.65 -47.62 -3.18
CA LEU A 953 -4.53 -47.19 -4.28
C LEU A 953 -4.75 -48.23 -5.41
N ASN A 954 -3.95 -49.30 -5.47
CA ASN A 954 -4.03 -50.33 -6.52
C ASN A 954 -4.31 -51.73 -5.93
N PRO A 955 -5.53 -52.25 -6.02
CA PRO A 955 -5.83 -53.67 -5.84
C PRO A 955 -5.80 -54.39 -7.20
N GLY A 956 -4.93 -55.40 -7.36
CA GLY A 956 -4.96 -56.27 -8.55
C GLY A 956 -3.60 -56.70 -9.10
N THR A 957 -3.00 -57.72 -8.49
CA THR A 957 -2.38 -58.90 -9.14
C THR A 957 -2.20 -59.95 -8.05
N ASP A 958 -3.22 -60.79 -7.85
CA ASP A 958 -3.12 -62.02 -7.06
C ASP A 958 -3.15 -63.20 -8.03
N GLU A 959 -2.02 -63.90 -8.11
CA GLU A 959 -1.75 -65.25 -8.65
C GLU A 959 -0.22 -65.43 -8.46
N GLU A 960 0.32 -66.55 -7.99
CA GLU A 960 -0.21 -67.92 -7.94
C GLU A 960 -0.02 -68.58 -6.56
N THR A 961 -0.75 -69.67 -6.36
CA THR A 961 -0.53 -70.63 -5.28
C THR A 961 0.47 -71.70 -5.71
N GLU A 962 1.50 -71.98 -4.90
CA GLU A 962 2.13 -73.31 -4.84
C GLU A 962 1.77 -73.94 -3.49
N GLY A 963 1.42 -75.23 -3.50
CA GLY A 963 0.65 -75.83 -2.42
C GLY A 963 1.31 -76.97 -1.67
N SER A 964 0.62 -77.44 -0.64
CA SER A 964 0.62 -78.85 -0.21
C SER A 964 -0.71 -79.16 0.50
N PRO A 965 -1.37 -80.29 0.21
CA PRO A 965 -2.58 -80.71 0.91
C PRO A 965 -2.30 -81.89 1.86
N ASP A 966 -2.56 -81.69 3.16
CA ASP A 966 -2.94 -82.66 4.21
C ASP A 966 -3.07 -81.82 5.52
N GLU A 967 -3.90 -82.11 6.52
CA GLU A 967 -4.54 -83.38 6.92
C GLU A 967 -5.95 -83.14 7.52
N LYS A 968 -6.64 -84.22 7.95
CA LYS A 968 -8.07 -84.24 8.31
C LYS A 968 -8.38 -83.91 9.79
N ALA A 969 -9.50 -83.20 9.97
CA ALA A 969 -10.60 -83.44 10.92
C ALA A 969 -10.36 -83.70 12.43
N LYS A 970 -11.01 -82.84 13.24
CA LYS A 970 -11.73 -83.02 14.56
C LYS A 970 -11.55 -81.72 15.38
N VAL A 971 -12.48 -81.16 16.16
CA VAL A 971 -13.89 -81.44 16.58
C VAL A 971 -14.36 -80.13 17.25
N GLN A 972 -15.59 -79.59 17.15
CA GLN A 972 -16.82 -79.82 16.35
C GLN A 972 -17.59 -78.47 16.28
N GLY A 973 -18.62 -78.28 15.46
CA GLY A 973 -19.25 -79.18 14.47
C GLY A 973 -20.24 -78.42 13.59
#